data_AF-Q6KAR4-F1
#
_entry.id   AF-Q6KAR4-F1
#
_cell.length_a   1.000
_cell.length_b   1.000
_cell.length_c   1.000
_cell.angle_alpha   90.00
_cell.angle_beta   90.00
_cell.angle_gamma   90.00
#
_symmetry.space_group_name_H-M   'P 1'
#
loop_
_entity.id
_entity.type
_entity.pdbx_description
1 polymer ?
#
loop_
_entity_poly.entity_id
_entity_poly.type
_entity_poly.pdbx_seq_one_letter_code
_entity_poly.pdbx_strand_id
1 'polypeptide(L)'
;LTSRAQAPKRCPSALVMSSRSSVPRCLACPGVWAGTWPLASLESAIFLSEEERSFFRSEGHFSDEDARRLLSRTSGTDVCTTCSLDWLEEAEGEQLEQREMSLPHLNPEPHGTLQMVKNILEKCKACPDHPEAPVSWSLGGVSRRASSLDLEEPRFCLDPEDDWTDPEPLDSLLQVLNAPGYGAHFRSLYDISLPWLSTALYGFDDEEELAERLAQARGVAKKVDLSMALARLCLLLGRLCARKLKLSQARVYFEEALGALEGSFGDLSLVAAVYSSLTTVYLKQKNAEKCVQVAPKAAALLLGTPGHSCNADAELLKYALRRVICGLSPQAEARACFLLARHYTHLKQPEEALPYLERLLRLNRDAGSPQASWPEDCYLLLADIYGRKCLPHLALSCLRVSSLWTRCSLPGSLRSVDLVLQNVPGPNSQRRAGHSLPSQIAYYLRQALASLAPGTGQALRGPLYASLAQLYSHHQQYSQAIAFMSQAAEADTAAGVHPVVDRLVALAWLHMLCGNSLVAMDILKCISDAAVANKDQECVMMNMVAMALKRMGRTRQAAEGYFRALHMAYAQGHLQSQAVVLANFGALCLQAGARSLAQHYLREAVGLFSQVPSGVCGRDFTQVLLWLGQLCTRRALPQQAKCYYEWAFLVAVETDHLESQLQAVQKLCLFYSKVMPNEVRCVIYHEFQLALARKTANKVLEGQLLEAISQLYLSLGTERAYKSALDYTKRSLGIFIDLQQKEKEARAWLQAGKIYYILRQNELVDLYIQVAQNAALYTGDPKLGLELFEAAGDIFFNGTWEREKAVSFYRDRALPLAVTVGDQEVELRLCNKLVALLSALEAPQEGLEFAHEALALSITLGDRLNERVAYHRLATLHHRLGHGELAEHFFLKALSLCSSPLEFDEETLYYVKVYLVLGDIIFYDLKDPFDAAGYYQLALAAAVDLGHKKAQLKIYTRLATIYHHFLVDREMSLFFYQKARTFASELNLRRTNLVPQRFCGRAPWLAPGHPS
;
A
#
# COMPACT_ATOMS: atom_id res chain seq x y z
N LEU A 1 -40.85 -11.71 -12.15
CA LEU A 1 -41.00 -12.34 -10.82
C LEU A 1 -40.28 -11.47 -9.80
N THR A 2 -41.07 -10.79 -8.98
CA THR A 2 -40.68 -9.76 -8.01
C THR A 2 -40.42 -10.36 -6.63
N SER A 3 -39.34 -9.94 -5.94
CA SER A 3 -39.26 -9.69 -4.48
C SER A 3 -37.81 -9.49 -4.04
N ARG A 4 -37.42 -8.62 -3.11
CA ARG A 4 -37.96 -7.40 -2.51
C ARG A 4 -36.82 -6.87 -1.63
N ALA A 5 -36.39 -5.63 -1.82
CA ALA A 5 -35.55 -4.92 -0.85
C ALA A 5 -36.43 -4.36 0.27
N GLN A 6 -35.96 -4.38 1.52
CA GLN A 6 -36.57 -3.67 2.64
C GLN A 6 -35.57 -2.69 3.27
N ALA A 7 -35.84 -1.42 3.04
CA ALA A 7 -35.54 -0.32 3.96
C ALA A 7 -36.85 0.09 4.64
N PRO A 8 -36.84 0.70 5.83
CA PRO A 8 -37.98 1.47 6.29
C PRO A 8 -37.64 2.98 6.31
N LYS A 9 -38.40 3.74 5.51
CA LYS A 9 -38.74 5.13 5.79
C LYS A 9 -40.25 5.18 6.02
N ARG A 10 -40.70 5.90 7.04
CA ARG A 10 -41.48 7.15 6.92
C ARG A 10 -42.20 7.50 8.23
N CYS A 11 -42.14 8.78 8.57
CA CYS A 11 -43.12 9.47 9.43
C CYS A 11 -44.52 9.43 8.81
N PRO A 12 -45.55 9.82 9.58
CA PRO A 12 -46.32 10.97 9.12
C PRO A 12 -46.60 12.02 10.22
N SER A 13 -46.89 13.20 9.70
CA SER A 13 -47.34 14.46 10.29
C SER A 13 -48.83 14.47 10.68
N ALA A 14 -49.21 15.42 11.56
CA ALA A 14 -50.32 16.40 11.42
C ALA A 14 -51.36 16.48 12.57
N LEU A 15 -51.50 17.71 13.11
CA LEU A 15 -52.72 18.45 13.54
C LEU A 15 -53.67 17.81 14.58
N VAL A 16 -54.12 18.46 15.68
CA VAL A 16 -54.97 19.66 15.77
C VAL A 16 -54.94 20.24 17.20
N MET A 17 -54.97 21.57 17.32
CA MET A 17 -55.25 22.34 18.55
C MET A 17 -56.76 22.45 18.85
N SER A 18 -57.16 22.39 20.13
CA SER A 18 -58.30 23.15 20.71
C SER A 18 -58.27 22.99 22.25
N SER A 19 -57.87 23.98 23.06
CA SER A 19 -58.56 25.20 23.52
C SER A 19 -59.35 25.03 24.83
N ARG A 20 -58.89 25.72 25.90
CA ARG A 20 -59.65 26.56 26.87
C ARG A 20 -58.72 26.91 28.06
N SER A 21 -58.15 28.13 28.04
CA SER A 21 -58.56 29.34 28.80
C SER A 21 -58.14 29.26 30.27
N SER A 22 -57.44 30.20 30.90
CA SER A 22 -57.47 31.67 30.78
C SER A 22 -56.33 32.29 31.61
N VAL A 23 -55.70 33.35 31.10
CA VAL A 23 -54.79 34.26 31.84
C VAL A 23 -55.64 35.21 32.70
N PRO A 24 -55.13 35.74 33.84
CA PRO A 24 -54.61 37.11 33.80
C PRO A 24 -53.33 37.38 34.65
N ARG A 25 -52.46 38.20 34.04
CA ARG A 25 -51.68 39.35 34.56
C ARG A 25 -51.17 39.40 36.01
N CYS A 26 -49.90 39.79 36.13
CA CYS A 26 -49.35 40.98 36.83
C CYS A 26 -47.80 40.83 36.80
N LEU A 27 -46.90 41.81 36.66
CA LEU A 27 -46.87 43.27 36.42
C LEU A 27 -45.39 43.60 36.08
N ALA A 28 -45.15 44.73 35.43
CA ALA A 28 -43.88 45.14 34.80
C ALA A 28 -42.81 45.71 35.78
N CYS A 29 -41.52 45.55 35.38
CA CYS A 29 -40.24 46.32 35.49
C CYS A 29 -40.07 47.52 36.49
N PRO A 30 -38.86 48.14 36.74
CA PRO A 30 -37.59 48.14 35.96
C PRO A 30 -36.21 48.31 36.71
N GLY A 31 -35.10 48.31 35.94
CA GLY A 31 -33.79 48.97 36.22
C GLY A 31 -32.80 48.15 37.06
N VAL A 32 -31.49 48.11 36.85
CA VAL A 32 -30.47 48.91 36.14
C VAL A 32 -29.37 47.85 35.79
N TRP A 33 -28.71 47.86 34.65
CA TRP A 33 -27.30 48.22 34.48
C TRP A 33 -27.04 48.28 32.98
N ALA A 34 -27.33 49.46 32.42
CA ALA A 34 -26.72 49.91 31.18
C ALA A 34 -25.36 50.51 31.56
N GLY A 35 -24.30 49.71 31.48
CA GLY A 35 -22.93 50.18 31.45
C GLY A 35 -22.42 50.02 30.02
N THR A 36 -22.28 51.13 29.31
CA THR A 36 -21.64 51.20 27.99
C THR A 36 -20.16 50.81 28.10
N TRP A 37 -19.79 49.64 27.59
CA TRP A 37 -18.39 49.29 27.32
C TRP A 37 -18.01 49.79 25.93
N PRO A 38 -16.76 50.25 25.70
CA PRO A 38 -16.34 50.72 24.39
C PRO A 38 -16.43 49.60 23.35
N LEU A 39 -17.14 49.89 22.27
CA LEU A 39 -17.54 49.02 21.15
C LEU A 39 -16.38 48.59 20.22
N ALA A 40 -15.17 48.34 20.75
CA ALA A 40 -13.95 48.23 19.92
C ALA A 40 -13.17 46.89 19.98
N SER A 41 -13.73 45.77 20.46
CA SER A 41 -12.99 44.49 20.45
C SER A 41 -13.86 43.22 20.33
N LEU A 42 -15.02 43.32 19.68
CA LEU A 42 -15.92 42.18 19.43
C LEU A 42 -15.50 41.33 18.21
N GLU A 43 -14.20 41.07 18.05
CA GLU A 43 -13.66 40.39 16.86
C GLU A 43 -13.40 38.88 17.03
N SER A 44 -13.75 38.25 18.16
CA SER A 44 -13.70 36.79 18.29
C SER A 44 -15.05 36.17 18.66
N ALA A 45 -15.47 35.16 17.89
CA ALA A 45 -16.68 34.36 18.13
C ALA A 45 -16.69 33.66 19.51
N ILE A 46 -15.53 33.55 20.15
CA ILE A 46 -15.33 33.01 21.49
C ILE A 46 -14.67 34.09 22.34
N PHE A 47 -15.23 34.36 23.51
CA PHE A 47 -14.67 35.28 24.50
C PHE A 47 -13.47 34.62 25.19
N LEU A 48 -12.26 34.83 24.66
CA LEU A 48 -10.98 34.31 25.17
C LEU A 48 -9.98 35.46 25.36
N SER A 49 -9.26 35.48 26.48
CA SER A 49 -8.11 36.37 26.68
C SER A 49 -6.91 35.94 25.82
N GLU A 50 -5.93 36.83 25.60
CA GLU A 50 -4.69 36.47 24.86
C GLU A 50 -3.93 35.31 25.51
N GLU A 51 -3.96 35.22 26.84
CA GLU A 51 -3.37 34.12 27.61
C GLU A 51 -4.14 32.81 27.42
N GLU A 52 -5.47 32.85 27.37
CA GLU A 52 -6.29 31.67 27.08
C GLU A 52 -6.15 31.20 25.63
N ARG A 53 -5.77 32.10 24.70
CA ARG A 53 -5.36 31.71 23.34
C ARG A 53 -4.00 31.01 23.32
N SER A 54 -3.13 31.31 24.29
CA SER A 54 -1.81 30.66 24.43
C SER A 54 -1.87 29.23 25.00
N PHE A 55 -2.97 28.86 25.67
CA PHE A 55 -3.18 27.52 26.23
C PHE A 55 -2.97 26.39 25.19
N PHE A 56 -3.47 26.58 23.96
CA PHE A 56 -3.31 25.58 22.91
C PHE A 56 -1.86 25.45 22.44
N ARG A 57 -1.06 26.53 22.53
CA ARG A 57 0.37 26.52 22.24
C ARG A 57 1.16 25.79 23.34
N SER A 58 0.79 25.98 24.61
CA SER A 58 1.51 25.38 25.75
C SER A 58 1.21 23.88 25.93
N GLU A 59 -0.01 23.42 25.71
CA GLU A 59 -0.31 21.96 25.71
C GLU A 59 0.30 21.24 24.48
N GLY A 60 0.90 22.02 23.57
CA GLY A 60 1.50 21.57 22.33
C GLY A 60 3.02 21.68 22.23
N HIS A 61 3.72 21.83 23.36
CA HIS A 61 5.19 21.96 23.36
C HIS A 61 5.87 20.81 22.62
N PHE A 62 6.43 21.13 21.46
CA PHE A 62 7.31 20.28 20.68
C PHE A 62 8.73 20.81 20.91
N SER A 63 9.55 20.05 21.64
CA SER A 63 10.87 20.54 22.06
C SER A 63 11.90 20.47 20.92
N ASP A 64 12.99 21.22 21.03
CA ASP A 64 14.12 21.15 20.09
C ASP A 64 14.72 19.73 20.04
N GLU A 65 14.67 19.00 21.15
CA GLU A 65 15.09 17.62 21.25
C GLU A 65 14.16 16.67 20.46
N ASP A 66 12.84 16.91 20.51
CA ASP A 66 11.85 16.16 19.72
C ASP A 66 12.02 16.42 18.22
N ALA A 67 12.29 17.68 17.84
CA ALA A 67 12.61 18.05 16.46
C ALA A 67 13.85 17.33 15.94
N ARG A 68 14.94 17.29 16.74
CA ARG A 68 16.17 16.57 16.36
C ARG A 68 15.95 15.07 16.23
N ARG A 69 15.21 14.46 17.15
CA ARG A 69 14.85 13.03 17.10
C ARG A 69 13.97 12.69 15.92
N LEU A 70 13.04 13.56 15.55
CA LEU A 70 12.21 13.38 14.37
C LEU A 70 13.05 13.46 13.10
N LEU A 71 13.86 14.51 12.97
CA LEU A 71 14.67 14.74 11.77
C LEU A 71 15.79 13.71 11.61
N SER A 72 16.37 13.17 12.70
CA SER A 72 17.32 12.06 12.61
C SER A 72 16.65 10.78 12.12
N ARG A 73 15.40 10.51 12.51
CA ARG A 73 14.61 9.37 12.00
C ARG A 73 14.22 9.52 10.53
N THR A 74 13.93 10.74 10.07
CA THR A 74 13.46 10.99 8.70
C THR A 74 14.56 11.32 7.70
N SER A 75 15.77 11.65 8.17
CA SER A 75 16.92 11.99 7.31
C SER A 75 17.91 10.84 7.12
N GLY A 76 17.54 9.62 7.56
CA GLY A 76 18.05 8.30 7.17
C GLY A 76 19.56 8.20 7.01
N THR A 77 20.23 7.72 8.04
CA THR A 77 21.68 7.56 8.09
C THR A 77 22.17 6.20 7.58
N ASP A 78 21.26 5.27 7.29
CA ASP A 78 21.59 3.83 7.11
C ASP A 78 22.48 3.55 5.89
N VAL A 79 22.35 4.35 4.83
CA VAL A 79 23.14 4.22 3.58
C VAL A 79 24.63 4.58 3.80
N CYS A 80 24.95 5.30 4.88
CA CYS A 80 26.30 5.79 5.17
C CYS A 80 27.05 4.92 6.19
N THR A 81 26.32 4.12 6.97
CA THR A 81 26.87 3.30 8.07
C THR A 81 26.93 1.81 7.73
N THR A 82 26.12 1.34 6.77
CA THR A 82 26.08 -0.08 6.36
C THR A 82 26.20 -0.22 4.84
N CYS A 83 26.95 -1.21 4.38
CA CYS A 83 27.06 -1.49 2.95
C CYS A 83 25.68 -1.87 2.40
N SER A 84 25.34 -1.35 1.22
CA SER A 84 24.08 -1.64 0.52
C SER A 84 24.27 -2.62 -0.64
N LEU A 85 23.26 -3.46 -0.90
CA LEU A 85 23.22 -4.34 -2.07
C LEU A 85 22.95 -3.57 -3.37
N ASP A 86 23.42 -4.12 -4.49
CA ASP A 86 23.17 -3.61 -5.84
C ASP A 86 21.82 -4.09 -6.42
N TRP A 87 20.79 -3.24 -6.39
CA TRP A 87 19.41 -3.59 -6.77
C TRP A 87 19.02 -3.36 -8.24
N LEU A 88 19.84 -2.68 -9.05
CA LEU A 88 19.38 -2.15 -10.36
C LEU A 88 19.28 -3.20 -11.48
N GLU A 89 19.95 -4.36 -11.37
CA GLU A 89 20.06 -5.33 -12.47
C GLU A 89 18.77 -6.15 -12.73
N GLU A 90 17.78 -6.18 -11.84
CA GLU A 90 16.55 -6.97 -12.08
C GLU A 90 15.44 -6.20 -12.82
N ALA A 91 15.55 -4.87 -12.96
CA ALA A 91 14.53 -4.04 -13.63
C ALA A 91 14.69 -3.96 -15.16
N GLU A 92 15.84 -4.37 -15.71
CA GLU A 92 16.10 -4.26 -17.17
C GLU A 92 15.42 -5.37 -18.01
N GLY A 93 14.65 -6.27 -17.37
CA GLY A 93 13.95 -7.36 -18.06
C GLY A 93 12.52 -7.04 -18.50
N GLU A 94 11.80 -6.18 -17.78
CA GLU A 94 10.38 -5.88 -18.08
C GLU A 94 10.04 -4.44 -17.68
N GLN A 95 9.78 -3.61 -18.70
CA GLN A 95 9.11 -2.30 -18.65
C GLN A 95 9.90 -1.10 -18.08
N LEU A 96 10.42 -0.25 -18.98
CA LEU A 96 10.53 1.19 -18.77
C LEU A 96 10.46 1.95 -20.11
N GLU A 97 9.33 1.80 -20.82
CA GLU A 97 8.81 2.91 -21.63
C GLU A 97 7.88 3.73 -20.72
N GLN A 98 8.48 4.53 -19.82
CA GLN A 98 7.79 5.67 -19.25
C GLN A 98 8.49 6.94 -19.69
N ARG A 99 7.78 7.63 -20.57
CA ARG A 99 8.08 8.91 -21.19
C ARG A 99 8.28 9.97 -20.10
N GLU A 100 9.53 10.25 -19.74
CA GLU A 100 9.88 11.45 -18.99
C GLU A 100 9.64 12.68 -19.88
N MET A 101 8.50 13.35 -19.67
CA MET A 101 8.37 14.76 -20.05
C MET A 101 9.14 15.58 -19.01
N SER A 102 10.39 15.88 -19.32
CA SER A 102 11.24 16.76 -18.52
C SER A 102 10.70 18.19 -18.55
N LEU A 103 10.50 18.78 -17.36
CA LEU A 103 10.42 20.24 -17.21
C LEU A 103 11.86 20.79 -17.37
N PRO A 104 12.06 21.86 -18.16
CA PRO A 104 13.36 22.48 -18.30
C PRO A 104 13.66 23.27 -17.02
N HIS A 105 14.93 23.23 -16.59
CA HIS A 105 15.50 23.92 -15.43
C HIS A 105 15.32 23.21 -14.08
N LEU A 106 16.27 22.30 -13.78
CA LEU A 106 16.83 22.04 -12.43
C LEU A 106 17.85 20.87 -12.40
N ASN A 107 18.38 20.42 -13.54
CA ASN A 107 19.53 19.49 -13.51
C ASN A 107 20.83 20.31 -13.50
N PRO A 108 21.60 20.35 -12.40
CA PRO A 108 22.95 20.87 -12.45
C PRO A 108 23.79 19.97 -13.36
N GLU A 109 24.60 20.56 -14.23
CA GLU A 109 25.53 19.81 -15.08
C GLU A 109 26.48 18.95 -14.21
N PRO A 110 26.89 17.76 -14.68
CA PRO A 110 27.75 16.84 -13.91
C PRO A 110 29.12 17.43 -13.52
N HIS A 111 29.60 18.44 -14.26
CA HIS A 111 30.81 19.19 -13.90
C HIS A 111 30.54 20.18 -12.75
N GLY A 112 29.34 20.78 -12.73
CA GLY A 112 28.90 21.68 -11.66
C GLY A 112 28.76 20.96 -10.32
N THR A 113 28.26 19.72 -10.31
CA THR A 113 28.14 18.91 -9.08
C THR A 113 29.49 18.56 -8.48
N LEU A 114 30.51 18.24 -9.29
CA LEU A 114 31.85 17.92 -8.77
C LEU A 114 32.58 19.15 -8.21
N GLN A 115 32.45 20.31 -8.88
CA GLN A 115 33.04 21.54 -8.37
C GLN A 115 32.39 21.97 -7.05
N MET A 116 31.08 21.81 -6.93
CA MET A 116 30.34 22.02 -5.69
C MET A 116 30.86 21.14 -4.55
N VAL A 117 31.03 19.84 -4.79
CA VAL A 117 31.54 18.88 -3.80
C VAL A 117 32.95 19.25 -3.33
N LYS A 118 33.84 19.63 -4.26
CA LYS A 118 35.21 20.09 -3.91
C LYS A 118 35.18 21.35 -3.06
N ASN A 119 34.37 22.34 -3.44
CA ASN A 119 34.23 23.58 -2.68
C ASN A 119 33.68 23.33 -1.26
N ILE A 120 32.75 22.37 -1.11
CA ILE A 120 32.22 21.97 0.21
C ILE A 120 33.32 21.33 1.06
N LEU A 121 34.07 20.37 0.50
CA LEU A 121 35.16 19.68 1.21
C LEU A 121 36.30 20.63 1.61
N GLU A 122 36.65 21.61 0.76
CA GLU A 122 37.63 22.64 1.09
C GLU A 122 37.18 23.52 2.26
N LYS A 123 35.89 23.93 2.28
CA LYS A 123 35.32 24.69 3.40
C LYS A 123 35.34 23.91 4.71
N CYS A 124 35.08 22.60 4.67
CA CYS A 124 35.17 21.73 5.85
C CYS A 124 36.60 21.61 6.39
N LYS A 125 37.63 21.63 5.52
CA LYS A 125 39.05 21.62 5.93
C LYS A 125 39.51 22.93 6.55
N ALA A 126 38.87 24.05 6.21
CA ALA A 126 39.25 25.39 6.68
C ALA A 126 38.72 25.74 8.07
N CYS A 127 37.82 24.94 8.65
CA CYS A 127 37.32 25.10 10.01
C CYS A 127 38.17 24.27 10.99
N PRO A 128 39.04 24.88 11.83
CA PRO A 128 39.76 24.14 12.85
C PRO A 128 38.81 23.63 13.94
N ASP A 129 38.99 22.38 14.36
CA ASP A 129 38.29 21.74 15.47
C ASP A 129 38.43 22.53 16.78
N HIS A 130 37.43 23.33 17.12
CA HIS A 130 37.19 23.74 18.49
C HIS A 130 35.95 23.01 19.01
N PRO A 131 36.06 22.19 20.08
CA PRO A 131 34.91 21.66 20.77
C PRO A 131 34.36 22.78 21.66
N GLU A 132 33.67 23.75 21.09
CA GLU A 132 32.85 24.66 21.87
C GLU A 132 31.60 23.88 22.32
N ALA A 133 31.42 23.79 23.64
CA ALA A 133 30.23 23.23 24.27
C ALA A 133 28.97 23.85 23.63
N PRO A 134 27.89 23.08 23.43
CA PRO A 134 26.73 23.56 22.69
C PRO A 134 26.10 24.74 23.45
N VAL A 135 26.29 25.94 22.92
CA VAL A 135 25.52 27.13 23.32
C VAL A 135 24.04 26.72 23.24
N SER A 136 23.29 26.93 24.32
CA SER A 136 21.87 26.58 24.38
C SER A 136 21.11 27.22 23.21
N TRP A 137 20.68 26.39 22.26
CA TRP A 137 19.92 26.79 21.09
C TRP A 137 18.46 26.97 21.50
N SER A 138 17.85 28.11 21.18
CA SER A 138 16.42 28.33 21.39
C SER A 138 15.75 28.70 20.07
N LEU A 139 14.68 27.97 19.75
CA LEU A 139 13.85 28.15 18.57
C LEU A 139 12.96 29.39 18.76
N GLY A 140 13.53 30.57 18.54
CA GLY A 140 12.80 31.81 18.30
C GLY A 140 11.76 32.21 19.36
N GLY A 141 12.22 32.48 20.59
CA GLY A 141 11.65 33.59 21.34
C GLY A 141 12.25 34.87 20.78
N VAL A 142 11.43 35.77 20.24
CA VAL A 142 11.86 37.15 19.97
C VAL A 142 12.49 37.67 21.26
N SER A 143 13.80 37.97 21.21
CA SER A 143 14.41 38.89 22.17
C SER A 143 13.69 40.21 22.00
N ARG A 144 12.60 40.39 22.74
CA ARG A 144 12.18 41.72 23.14
C ARG A 144 13.32 42.18 24.04
N ARG A 145 14.21 43.01 23.49
CA ARG A 145 14.60 44.24 24.17
C ARG A 145 13.33 45.09 24.33
N ALA A 146 12.38 44.59 25.12
CA ALA A 146 11.59 45.41 25.99
C ALA A 146 12.32 45.21 27.32
N SER A 147 12.76 46.31 27.93
CA SER A 147 13.02 46.38 29.35
C SER A 147 12.32 45.25 30.09
N SER A 148 13.09 44.30 30.63
CA SER A 148 12.67 43.59 31.82
C SER A 148 12.43 44.66 32.89
N LEU A 149 11.23 45.22 32.87
CA LEU A 149 10.45 45.19 34.08
C LEU A 149 10.14 43.68 34.18
N ASP A 150 10.99 42.84 34.80
CA ASP A 150 11.23 42.84 36.25
C ASP A 150 10.08 43.54 36.98
N LEU A 151 8.85 43.17 36.62
CA LEU A 151 7.85 42.93 37.63
C LEU A 151 8.28 41.61 38.26
N GLU A 152 9.25 41.70 39.18
CA GLU A 152 9.33 40.73 40.27
C GLU A 152 7.88 40.54 40.74
N GLU A 153 7.31 39.36 40.46
CA GLU A 153 6.10 38.97 41.17
C GLU A 153 6.45 39.08 42.66
N PRO A 154 5.74 39.87 43.47
CA PRO A 154 6.07 40.00 44.88
C PRO A 154 5.98 38.61 45.49
N ARG A 155 7.14 38.08 45.86
CA ARG A 155 7.25 36.84 46.63
C ARG A 155 6.71 37.17 48.00
N PHE A 156 5.69 36.45 48.44
CA PHE A 156 5.22 36.53 49.81
C PHE A 156 6.25 35.80 50.69
N CYS A 157 7.42 36.39 50.92
CA CYS A 157 8.37 35.83 51.87
C CYS A 157 7.76 35.96 53.26
N LEU A 158 7.43 34.82 53.85
CA LEU A 158 7.08 34.69 55.25
C LEU A 158 8.29 34.09 55.94
N ASP A 159 8.97 34.88 56.77
CA ASP A 159 10.10 34.35 57.54
C ASP A 159 9.55 33.38 58.61
N PRO A 160 10.06 32.13 58.69
CA PRO A 160 9.54 31.11 59.61
C PRO A 160 9.84 31.43 61.08
N GLU A 161 10.72 32.39 61.36
CA GLU A 161 11.11 32.82 62.72
C GLU A 161 10.29 34.00 63.28
N ASP A 162 9.37 34.57 62.52
CA ASP A 162 8.50 35.63 63.03
C ASP A 162 7.41 35.06 63.96
N ASP A 163 7.30 35.60 65.18
CA ASP A 163 6.22 35.29 66.12
C ASP A 163 4.91 35.96 65.64
N TRP A 164 3.99 35.18 65.07
CA TRP A 164 2.68 35.65 64.57
C TRP A 164 1.72 36.11 65.69
N THR A 165 2.21 36.18 66.92
CA THR A 165 1.57 36.81 68.07
C THR A 165 1.74 38.33 68.09
N ASP A 166 2.75 38.88 67.40
CA ASP A 166 2.98 40.32 67.28
C ASP A 166 2.35 40.90 65.98
N PRO A 167 1.66 42.05 66.04
CA PRO A 167 0.88 42.59 64.92
C PRO A 167 1.73 43.21 63.78
N GLU A 168 2.98 43.60 64.04
CA GLU A 168 3.81 44.37 63.09
C GLU A 168 4.21 43.63 61.79
N PRO A 169 4.67 42.35 61.80
CA PRO A 169 4.96 41.62 60.56
C PRO A 169 3.69 41.21 59.80
N LEU A 170 2.61 40.88 60.53
CA LEU A 170 1.28 40.57 59.95
C LEU A 170 0.65 41.75 59.24
N ASP A 171 0.86 42.98 59.72
CA ASP A 171 0.26 44.18 59.15
C ASP A 171 0.65 44.38 57.69
N SER A 172 1.90 44.05 57.31
CA SER A 172 2.37 44.16 55.93
C SER A 172 1.64 43.18 54.99
N LEU A 173 1.51 41.90 55.37
CA LEU A 173 0.80 40.89 54.59
C LEU A 173 -0.71 41.14 54.56
N LEU A 174 -1.30 41.54 55.69
CA LEU A 174 -2.72 41.86 55.77
C LEU A 174 -3.07 43.10 54.95
N GLN A 175 -2.20 44.12 54.89
CA GLN A 175 -2.39 45.29 54.03
C GLN A 175 -2.34 44.90 52.54
N VAL A 176 -1.40 44.05 52.13
CA VAL A 176 -1.35 43.53 50.76
C VAL A 176 -2.62 42.74 50.45
N LEU A 177 -3.00 41.78 51.30
CA LEU A 177 -4.22 41.01 51.12
C LEU A 177 -5.51 41.84 51.25
N ASN A 178 -5.47 43.03 51.84
CA ASN A 178 -6.64 43.92 51.93
C ASN A 178 -6.77 44.87 50.73
N ALA A 179 -5.86 44.83 49.75
CA ALA A 179 -5.90 45.71 48.58
C ALA A 179 -7.26 45.61 47.83
N PRO A 180 -7.92 46.74 47.55
CA PRO A 180 -9.21 46.72 46.86
C PRO A 180 -9.03 46.34 45.38
N GLY A 181 -9.69 45.26 44.96
CA GLY A 181 -9.71 44.80 43.57
C GLY A 181 -8.59 43.84 43.17
N TYR A 182 -8.58 43.46 41.89
CA TYR A 182 -7.64 42.48 41.35
C TYR A 182 -6.27 43.09 40.99
N GLY A 183 -5.20 42.44 41.44
CA GLY A 183 -3.82 42.70 41.01
C GLY A 183 -3.20 41.43 40.41
N ALA A 184 -2.30 41.57 39.43
CA ALA A 184 -1.67 40.44 38.76
C ALA A 184 -0.95 39.46 39.72
N HIS A 185 -0.48 39.96 40.87
CA HIS A 185 0.14 39.18 41.94
C HIS A 185 -0.85 38.27 42.72
N PHE A 186 -2.16 38.51 42.65
CA PHE A 186 -3.17 37.62 43.23
C PHE A 186 -3.57 36.47 42.31
N ARG A 187 -3.06 36.44 41.08
CA ARG A 187 -3.36 35.39 40.09
C ARG A 187 -3.10 33.99 40.63
N SER A 188 -1.94 33.79 41.25
CA SER A 188 -1.53 32.51 41.84
C SER A 188 -2.36 32.12 43.06
N LEU A 189 -2.83 33.08 43.85
CA LEU A 189 -3.73 32.82 44.98
C LEU A 189 -5.08 32.26 44.52
N TYR A 190 -5.53 32.65 43.33
CA TYR A 190 -6.81 32.24 42.77
C TYR A 190 -6.73 31.03 41.84
N ASP A 191 -5.54 30.67 41.37
CA ASP A 191 -5.29 29.43 40.63
C ASP A 191 -5.45 28.21 41.55
N ILE A 192 -5.88 27.07 40.98
CA ILE A 192 -6.10 25.81 41.72
C ILE A 192 -4.84 24.94 41.71
N SER A 193 -3.91 25.21 40.78
CA SER A 193 -2.59 24.60 40.86
C SER A 193 -1.85 25.17 42.07
N LEU A 194 -1.68 24.35 43.11
CA LEU A 194 -0.89 24.66 44.31
C LEU A 194 0.65 24.68 44.15
N PRO A 195 1.34 24.54 42.97
CA PRO A 195 2.81 24.66 42.93
C PRO A 195 3.31 25.97 43.55
N TRP A 196 2.52 27.03 43.44
CA TRP A 196 2.87 28.33 43.98
C TRP A 196 2.91 28.37 45.52
N LEU A 197 2.05 27.65 46.24
CA LEU A 197 2.15 27.60 47.71
C LEU A 197 3.41 26.86 48.18
N SER A 198 3.91 25.90 47.39
CA SER A 198 5.20 25.25 47.65
C SER A 198 6.42 26.05 47.22
N THR A 199 6.28 27.07 46.35
CA THR A 199 7.43 27.85 45.83
C THR A 199 7.47 29.31 46.28
N ALA A 200 6.34 29.89 46.68
CA ALA A 200 6.24 31.31 47.05
C ALA A 200 6.34 31.56 48.56
N LEU A 201 6.04 30.56 49.39
CA LEU A 201 6.22 30.58 50.84
C LEU A 201 7.46 29.74 51.19
N TYR A 202 8.65 30.29 50.94
CA TYR A 202 9.90 29.65 51.38
C TYR A 202 9.91 29.64 52.93
N GLY A 203 9.80 28.47 53.56
CA GLY A 203 9.98 28.34 55.02
C GLY A 203 9.18 27.24 55.73
N PHE A 204 8.15 26.65 55.10
CA PHE A 204 7.31 25.64 55.75
C PHE A 204 7.31 24.30 55.01
N ASP A 205 7.83 23.26 55.66
CA ASP A 205 7.79 21.88 55.16
C ASP A 205 6.46 21.16 55.47
N ASP A 206 5.61 21.73 56.34
CA ASP A 206 4.34 21.14 56.80
C ASP A 206 3.10 21.99 56.43
N GLU A 207 2.15 21.40 55.68
CA GLU A 207 0.87 22.01 55.32
C GLU A 207 -0.04 22.27 56.54
N GLU A 208 0.19 21.63 57.69
CA GLU A 208 -0.56 21.88 58.93
C GLU A 208 -0.14 23.19 59.61
N GLU A 209 1.18 23.44 59.68
CA GLU A 209 1.75 24.67 60.21
C GLU A 209 1.29 25.91 59.42
N LEU A 210 1.25 25.77 58.09
CA LEU A 210 0.74 26.82 57.20
C LEU A 210 -0.76 27.10 57.44
N ALA A 211 -1.57 26.06 57.64
CA ALA A 211 -3.00 26.21 57.89
C ALA A 211 -3.27 26.90 59.24
N GLU A 212 -2.45 26.62 60.26
CA GLU A 212 -2.54 27.28 61.56
C GLU A 212 -2.17 28.76 61.48
N ARG A 213 -1.06 29.11 60.82
CA ARG A 213 -0.65 30.51 60.62
C ARG A 213 -1.67 31.32 59.81
N LEU A 214 -2.23 30.74 58.74
CA LEU A 214 -3.30 31.38 57.98
C LEU A 214 -4.59 31.57 58.83
N ALA A 215 -4.87 30.66 59.76
CA ALA A 215 -5.99 30.79 60.69
C ALA A 215 -5.76 31.89 61.73
N GLN A 216 -4.52 32.08 62.19
CA GLN A 216 -4.14 33.20 63.06
C GLN A 216 -4.29 34.54 62.31
N ALA A 217 -3.77 34.64 61.08
CA ALA A 217 -3.94 35.82 60.24
C ALA A 217 -5.40 36.16 59.96
N ARG A 218 -6.26 35.14 59.73
CA ARG A 218 -7.72 35.31 59.62
C ARG A 218 -8.31 35.89 60.90
N GLY A 219 -7.85 35.43 62.07
CA GLY A 219 -8.29 35.93 63.37
C GLY A 219 -7.94 37.40 63.59
N VAL A 220 -6.75 37.83 63.18
CA VAL A 220 -6.31 39.23 63.24
C VAL A 220 -7.09 40.10 62.25
N ALA A 221 -7.19 39.67 60.98
CA ALA A 221 -7.96 40.37 59.95
C ALA A 221 -9.43 40.61 60.37
N LYS A 222 -10.02 39.66 61.09
CA LYS A 222 -11.39 39.74 61.62
C LYS A 222 -11.54 40.72 62.79
N LYS A 223 -10.48 40.91 63.59
CA LYS A 223 -10.50 41.89 64.69
C LYS A 223 -10.31 43.33 64.20
N VAL A 224 -9.57 43.49 63.09
CA VAL A 224 -9.22 44.79 62.48
C VAL A 224 -10.19 45.19 61.36
N ASP A 225 -11.26 44.41 61.14
CA ASP A 225 -12.28 44.63 60.09
C ASP A 225 -11.71 44.78 58.65
N LEU A 226 -10.67 44.00 58.33
CA LEU A 226 -10.06 43.95 56.98
C LEU A 226 -10.81 42.94 56.09
N SER A 227 -11.92 43.38 55.49
CA SER A 227 -12.86 42.52 54.76
C SER A 227 -12.25 41.77 53.56
N MET A 228 -11.41 42.42 52.75
CA MET A 228 -10.78 41.81 51.57
C MET A 228 -9.69 40.80 51.96
N ALA A 229 -8.90 41.12 53.00
CA ALA A 229 -7.91 40.20 53.54
C ALA A 229 -8.60 38.96 54.14
N LEU A 230 -9.68 39.15 54.89
CA LEU A 230 -10.46 38.07 55.46
C LEU A 230 -11.03 37.16 54.38
N ALA A 231 -11.59 37.72 53.30
CA ALA A 231 -12.12 36.94 52.18
C ALA A 231 -11.05 36.08 51.48
N ARG A 232 -9.85 36.65 51.22
CA ARG A 232 -8.73 35.95 50.57
C ARG A 232 -8.14 34.85 51.47
N LEU A 233 -7.96 35.13 52.76
CA LEU A 233 -7.47 34.14 53.74
C LEU A 233 -8.46 32.98 53.90
N CYS A 234 -9.75 33.26 53.98
CA CYS A 234 -10.79 32.23 54.05
C CYS A 234 -10.88 31.40 52.76
N LEU A 235 -10.65 31.98 51.57
CA LEU A 235 -10.53 31.21 50.32
C LEU A 235 -9.37 30.21 50.39
N LEU A 236 -8.19 30.64 50.84
CA LEU A 236 -7.00 29.77 50.97
C LEU A 236 -7.22 28.64 51.97
N LEU A 237 -7.68 28.96 53.18
CA LEU A 237 -7.99 27.98 54.22
C LEU A 237 -9.06 26.98 53.77
N GLY A 238 -10.11 27.48 53.10
CA GLY A 238 -11.16 26.65 52.53
C GLY A 238 -10.64 25.67 51.48
N ARG A 239 -9.72 26.09 50.61
CA ARG A 239 -9.07 25.23 49.61
C ARG A 239 -8.16 24.17 50.22
N LEU A 240 -7.34 24.54 51.22
CA LEU A 240 -6.50 23.59 51.97
C LEU A 240 -7.36 22.52 52.66
N CYS A 241 -8.45 22.93 53.30
CA CYS A 241 -9.41 22.00 53.90
C CYS A 241 -10.10 21.11 52.87
N ALA A 242 -10.50 21.65 51.72
CA ALA A 242 -11.11 20.88 50.64
C ALA A 242 -10.14 19.83 50.05
N ARG A 243 -8.84 20.17 49.93
CA ARG A 243 -7.78 19.24 49.50
C ARG A 243 -7.60 18.08 50.48
N LYS A 244 -7.64 18.37 51.79
CA LYS A 244 -7.62 17.36 52.88
C LYS A 244 -8.96 16.63 53.07
N LEU A 245 -9.93 16.81 52.17
CA LEU A 245 -11.29 16.23 52.24
C LEU A 245 -12.11 16.65 53.50
N LYS A 246 -11.69 17.69 54.23
CA LYS A 246 -12.42 18.29 55.36
C LYS A 246 -13.52 19.23 54.85
N LEU A 247 -14.51 18.67 54.16
CA LEU A 247 -15.52 19.44 53.42
C LEU A 247 -16.41 20.32 54.30
N SER A 248 -16.74 19.90 55.52
CA SER A 248 -17.53 20.70 56.47
C SER A 248 -16.78 21.97 56.88
N GLN A 249 -15.49 21.83 57.18
CA GLN A 249 -14.62 22.94 57.55
C GLN A 249 -14.37 23.88 56.37
N ALA A 250 -14.11 23.32 55.18
CA ALA A 250 -13.98 24.08 53.94
C ALA A 250 -15.23 24.93 53.65
N ARG A 251 -16.43 24.35 53.83
CA ARG A 251 -17.70 25.06 53.66
C ARG A 251 -17.81 26.29 54.56
N VAL A 252 -17.45 26.16 55.84
CA VAL A 252 -17.53 27.28 56.80
C VAL A 252 -16.63 28.42 56.36
N TYR A 253 -15.39 28.11 55.96
CA TYR A 253 -14.47 29.12 55.45
C TYR A 253 -15.00 29.82 54.19
N PHE A 254 -15.55 29.07 53.23
CA PHE A 254 -16.11 29.67 52.02
C PHE A 254 -17.40 30.48 52.27
N GLU A 255 -18.28 30.05 53.19
CA GLU A 255 -19.46 30.82 53.62
C GLU A 255 -19.04 32.14 54.30
N GLU A 256 -17.98 32.12 55.12
CA GLU A 256 -17.44 33.32 55.75
C GLU A 256 -16.74 34.25 54.75
N ALA A 257 -16.00 33.70 53.78
CA ALA A 257 -15.42 34.48 52.68
C ALA A 257 -16.51 35.23 51.89
N LEU A 258 -17.64 34.56 51.61
CA LEU A 258 -18.80 35.22 50.97
C LEU A 258 -19.42 36.29 51.86
N GLY A 259 -19.50 36.06 53.17
CA GLY A 259 -20.00 37.04 54.13
C GLY A 259 -19.13 38.30 54.15
N ALA A 260 -17.80 38.13 54.21
CA ALA A 260 -16.82 39.21 54.22
C ALA A 260 -16.83 40.08 52.96
N LEU A 261 -17.20 39.48 51.82
CA LEU A 261 -17.30 40.21 50.57
C LEU A 261 -18.50 41.16 50.54
N GLU A 262 -19.55 40.98 51.37
CA GLU A 262 -20.76 41.83 51.47
C GLU A 262 -21.40 42.23 50.13
N GLY A 263 -21.19 41.44 49.07
CA GLY A 263 -21.66 41.75 47.71
C GLY A 263 -20.77 42.72 46.92
N SER A 264 -19.58 43.04 47.41
CA SER A 264 -18.55 43.76 46.66
C SER A 264 -18.05 42.94 45.47
N PHE A 265 -18.04 43.58 44.29
CA PHE A 265 -17.54 43.01 43.02
C PHE A 265 -16.20 43.61 42.60
N GLY A 266 -15.44 44.19 43.56
CA GLY A 266 -14.16 44.85 43.26
C GLY A 266 -13.11 43.89 42.68
N ASP A 267 -13.11 42.64 43.13
CA ASP A 267 -12.24 41.56 42.63
C ASP A 267 -13.11 40.40 42.10
N LEU A 268 -13.51 40.49 40.82
CA LEU A 268 -14.38 39.48 40.19
C LEU A 268 -13.76 38.08 40.18
N SER A 269 -12.44 37.98 40.10
CA SER A 269 -11.72 36.70 40.20
C SER A 269 -11.84 36.07 41.59
N LEU A 270 -11.67 36.84 42.65
CA LEU A 270 -11.88 36.35 44.02
C LEU A 270 -13.32 35.86 44.20
N VAL A 271 -14.30 36.65 43.74
CA VAL A 271 -15.73 36.29 43.83
C VAL A 271 -16.02 35.00 43.05
N ALA A 272 -15.49 34.87 41.82
CA ALA A 272 -15.63 33.66 41.01
C ALA A 272 -14.98 32.43 41.67
N ALA A 273 -13.79 32.59 42.26
CA ALA A 273 -13.08 31.54 42.98
C ALA A 273 -13.85 31.07 44.23
N VAL A 274 -14.44 31.98 45.01
CA VAL A 274 -15.21 31.64 46.21
C VAL A 274 -16.53 30.95 45.83
N TYR A 275 -17.30 31.52 44.90
CA TYR A 275 -18.58 30.92 44.46
C TYR A 275 -18.39 29.55 43.82
N SER A 276 -17.35 29.37 43.00
CA SER A 276 -17.03 28.05 42.41
C SER A 276 -16.65 27.05 43.48
N SER A 277 -15.71 27.39 44.38
CA SER A 277 -15.23 26.51 45.46
C SER A 277 -16.34 26.15 46.47
N LEU A 278 -17.25 27.07 46.77
CA LEU A 278 -18.39 26.77 47.64
C LEU A 278 -19.38 25.82 46.94
N THR A 279 -19.64 26.05 45.65
CA THR A 279 -20.54 25.18 44.87
C THR A 279 -19.97 23.77 44.74
N THR A 280 -18.65 23.61 44.52
CA THR A 280 -18.02 22.30 44.48
C THR A 280 -18.14 21.56 45.81
N VAL A 281 -17.97 22.24 46.95
CA VAL A 281 -18.19 21.65 48.27
C VAL A 281 -19.64 21.23 48.47
N TYR A 282 -20.62 22.04 48.05
CA TYR A 282 -22.04 21.64 48.13
C TYR A 282 -22.38 20.43 47.27
N LEU A 283 -21.83 20.36 46.05
CA LEU A 283 -21.99 19.21 45.17
C LEU A 283 -21.38 17.96 45.80
N LYS A 284 -20.17 18.05 46.37
CA LYS A 284 -19.50 16.92 47.07
C LYS A 284 -20.26 16.49 48.33
N GLN A 285 -20.91 17.40 49.04
CA GLN A 285 -21.74 17.12 50.21
C GLN A 285 -23.18 16.68 49.88
N LYS A 286 -23.57 16.62 48.60
CA LYS A 286 -24.95 16.34 48.14
C LYS A 286 -26.02 17.29 48.71
N ASN A 287 -25.65 18.54 49.03
CA ASN A 287 -26.58 19.53 49.55
C ASN A 287 -27.32 20.27 48.42
N ALA A 288 -28.43 19.68 47.96
CA ALA A 288 -29.16 20.16 46.79
C ALA A 288 -29.75 21.57 46.96
N GLU A 289 -30.31 21.89 48.12
CA GLU A 289 -31.01 23.17 48.37
C GLU A 289 -30.07 24.37 48.25
N LYS A 290 -28.92 24.32 48.94
CA LYS A 290 -27.92 25.38 48.88
C LYS A 290 -27.22 25.43 47.52
N CYS A 291 -27.02 24.28 46.88
CA CYS A 291 -26.44 24.23 45.54
C CYS A 291 -27.32 24.93 44.49
N VAL A 292 -28.65 24.82 44.56
CA VAL A 292 -29.56 25.50 43.62
C VAL A 292 -29.45 27.03 43.71
N GLN A 293 -29.16 27.57 44.90
CA GLN A 293 -29.03 29.02 45.11
C GLN A 293 -27.67 29.57 44.64
N VAL A 294 -26.59 28.80 44.84
CA VAL A 294 -25.21 29.27 44.63
C VAL A 294 -24.69 28.90 43.22
N ALA A 295 -25.06 27.75 42.68
CA ALA A 295 -24.56 27.26 41.39
C ALA A 295 -24.87 28.17 40.18
N PRO A 296 -26.05 28.83 40.06
CA PRO A 296 -26.31 29.77 38.97
C PRO A 296 -25.38 30.98 39.00
N LYS A 297 -25.07 31.48 40.21
CA LYS A 297 -24.16 32.63 40.40
C LYS A 297 -22.73 32.24 40.03
N ALA A 298 -22.28 31.07 40.50
CA ALA A 298 -20.97 30.52 40.14
C ALA A 298 -20.84 30.30 38.62
N ALA A 299 -21.86 29.73 37.98
CA ALA A 299 -21.88 29.51 36.53
C ALA A 299 -21.82 30.85 35.75
N ALA A 300 -22.60 31.85 36.15
CA ALA A 300 -22.59 33.16 35.50
C ALA A 300 -21.23 33.85 35.61
N LEU A 301 -20.58 33.78 36.77
CA LEU A 301 -19.24 34.35 36.99
C LEU A 301 -18.18 33.63 36.14
N LEU A 302 -18.15 32.29 36.16
CA LEU A 302 -17.18 31.50 35.38
C LEU A 302 -17.30 31.74 33.86
N LEU A 303 -18.52 31.93 33.35
CA LEU A 303 -18.76 32.20 31.94
C LEU A 303 -18.51 33.67 31.55
N GLY A 304 -18.65 34.60 32.50
CA GLY A 304 -18.54 36.04 32.28
C GLY A 304 -17.14 36.64 32.51
N THR A 305 -16.25 35.96 33.24
CA THR A 305 -14.90 36.48 33.55
C THR A 305 -13.81 35.84 32.66
N PRO A 306 -13.11 36.60 31.79
CA PRO A 306 -11.99 36.10 31.00
C PRO A 306 -10.69 36.05 31.83
N GLY A 307 -9.78 35.11 31.54
CA GLY A 307 -8.46 35.03 32.18
C GLY A 307 -8.45 34.42 33.59
N HIS A 308 -9.61 34.06 34.14
CA HIS A 308 -9.68 33.43 35.44
C HIS A 308 -9.30 31.94 35.36
N SER A 309 -8.19 31.56 35.99
CA SER A 309 -7.61 30.21 36.00
C SER A 309 -8.20 29.28 37.09
N CYS A 310 -9.42 29.55 37.55
CA CYS A 310 -10.06 28.65 38.50
C CYS A 310 -10.51 27.38 37.75
N ASN A 311 -9.73 26.30 37.87
CA ASN A 311 -10.12 24.94 37.49
C ASN A 311 -11.34 24.46 38.30
N ALA A 312 -12.52 25.02 38.01
CA ALA A 312 -13.78 24.57 38.58
C ALA A 312 -13.96 23.07 38.36
N ASP A 313 -14.55 22.37 39.34
CA ASP A 313 -14.85 20.93 39.20
C ASP A 313 -15.69 20.71 37.93
N ALA A 314 -15.39 19.61 37.23
CA ALA A 314 -16.08 19.22 35.99
C ALA A 314 -17.62 19.23 36.13
N GLU A 315 -18.16 18.86 37.31
CA GLU A 315 -19.60 18.84 37.57
C GLU A 315 -20.24 20.23 37.56
N LEU A 316 -19.55 21.26 38.07
CA LEU A 316 -20.02 22.64 38.00
C LEU A 316 -20.02 23.16 36.55
N LEU A 317 -18.96 22.84 35.80
CA LEU A 317 -18.84 23.23 34.40
C LEU A 317 -19.87 22.52 33.51
N LYS A 318 -20.15 21.22 33.75
CA LYS A 318 -21.24 20.48 33.09
C LYS A 318 -22.62 21.06 33.41
N TYR A 319 -22.84 21.47 34.67
CA TYR A 319 -24.08 22.16 35.06
C TYR A 319 -24.22 23.51 34.33
N ALA A 320 -23.14 24.30 34.26
CA ALA A 320 -23.11 25.55 33.52
C ALA A 320 -23.43 25.33 32.03
N LEU A 321 -22.81 24.33 31.39
CA LEU A 321 -23.08 23.97 30.00
C LEU A 321 -24.57 23.63 29.77
N ARG A 322 -25.18 22.80 30.63
CA ARG A 322 -26.62 22.45 30.53
C ARG A 322 -27.51 23.70 30.62
N ARG A 323 -27.24 24.58 31.58
CA ARG A 323 -27.97 25.85 31.75
C ARG A 323 -27.86 26.74 30.52
N VAL A 324 -26.67 26.84 29.93
CA VAL A 324 -26.43 27.67 28.75
C VAL A 324 -27.09 27.11 27.49
N ILE A 325 -27.07 25.78 27.30
CA ILE A 325 -27.79 25.13 26.20
C ILE A 325 -29.28 25.43 26.30
N CYS A 326 -29.88 25.36 27.50
CA CYS A 326 -31.27 25.77 27.72
C CYS A 326 -31.51 27.27 27.47
N GLY A 327 -30.49 28.11 27.70
CA GLY A 327 -30.53 29.55 27.47
C GLY A 327 -30.26 29.99 26.03
N LEU A 328 -29.94 29.06 25.11
CA LEU A 328 -29.71 29.30 23.68
C LEU A 328 -28.64 30.37 23.36
N SER A 329 -27.59 30.49 24.18
CA SER A 329 -26.47 31.43 23.93
C SER A 329 -25.24 30.71 23.38
N PRO A 330 -24.89 30.87 22.09
CA PRO A 330 -23.76 30.15 21.47
C PRO A 330 -22.39 30.61 22.00
N GLN A 331 -22.26 31.88 22.39
CA GLN A 331 -21.00 32.42 22.93
C GLN A 331 -20.70 31.86 24.33
N ALA A 332 -21.73 31.81 25.19
CA ALA A 332 -21.60 31.20 26.51
C ALA A 332 -21.41 29.68 26.39
N GLU A 333 -21.99 29.04 25.37
CA GLU A 333 -21.82 27.61 25.12
C GLU A 333 -20.37 27.32 24.73
N ALA A 334 -19.80 28.12 23.83
CA ALA A 334 -18.39 28.03 23.44
C ALA A 334 -17.45 28.24 24.63
N ARG A 335 -17.76 29.20 25.51
CA ARG A 335 -17.00 29.45 26.75
C ARG A 335 -17.04 28.24 27.70
N ALA A 336 -18.22 27.66 27.91
CA ALA A 336 -18.38 26.46 28.74
C ALA A 336 -17.59 25.26 28.17
N CYS A 337 -17.65 25.05 26.85
CA CYS A 337 -16.89 24.02 26.15
C CYS A 337 -15.37 24.24 26.27
N PHE A 338 -14.89 25.49 26.16
CA PHE A 338 -13.46 25.80 26.34
C PHE A 338 -12.97 25.45 27.74
N LEU A 339 -13.70 25.86 28.78
CA LEU A 339 -13.33 25.59 30.17
C LEU A 339 -13.33 24.09 30.47
N LEU A 340 -14.29 23.34 29.94
CA LEU A 340 -14.32 21.87 30.06
C LEU A 340 -13.14 21.21 29.33
N ALA A 341 -12.85 21.63 28.09
CA ALA A 341 -11.71 21.12 27.34
C ALA A 341 -10.40 21.38 28.10
N ARG A 342 -10.19 22.60 28.58
CA ARG A 342 -9.02 23.00 29.37
C ARG A 342 -8.89 22.21 30.68
N HIS A 343 -10.00 21.96 31.38
CA HIS A 343 -10.00 21.18 32.61
C HIS A 343 -9.49 19.76 32.35
N TYR A 344 -10.03 19.09 31.33
CA TYR A 344 -9.69 17.70 31.02
C TYR A 344 -8.28 17.52 30.44
N THR A 345 -7.78 18.49 29.65
CA THR A 345 -6.39 18.48 29.18
C THR A 345 -5.40 18.64 30.33
N HIS A 346 -5.66 19.55 31.30
CA HIS A 346 -4.81 19.71 32.48
C HIS A 346 -4.78 18.45 33.36
N LEU A 347 -5.88 17.70 33.42
CA LEU A 347 -5.94 16.38 34.10
C LEU A 347 -5.26 15.25 33.31
N LYS A 348 -4.64 15.54 32.16
CA LYS A 348 -4.09 14.54 31.22
C LYS A 348 -5.12 13.49 30.78
N GLN A 349 -6.40 13.88 30.70
CA GLN A 349 -7.53 13.09 30.23
C GLN A 349 -8.07 13.63 28.89
N PRO A 350 -7.27 13.53 27.80
CA PRO A 350 -7.64 14.11 26.51
C PRO A 350 -8.93 13.51 25.91
N GLU A 351 -9.27 12.26 26.26
CA GLU A 351 -10.45 11.59 25.73
C GLU A 351 -11.76 12.23 26.19
N GLU A 352 -11.79 12.78 27.40
CA GLU A 352 -12.94 13.48 27.97
C GLU A 352 -13.05 14.91 27.45
N ALA A 353 -11.95 15.51 26.98
CA ALA A 353 -11.94 16.83 26.35
C ALA A 353 -12.57 16.84 24.94
N LEU A 354 -12.48 15.71 24.21
CA LEU A 354 -12.88 15.56 22.82
C LEU A 354 -14.28 16.13 22.48
N PRO A 355 -15.39 15.73 23.13
CA PRO A 355 -16.74 16.20 22.75
C PRO A 355 -16.89 17.72 22.90
N TYR A 356 -16.17 18.32 23.85
CA TYR A 356 -16.20 19.76 24.07
C TYR A 356 -15.39 20.50 23.01
N LEU A 357 -14.23 19.96 22.59
CA LEU A 357 -13.43 20.52 21.50
C LEU A 357 -14.17 20.44 20.15
N GLU A 358 -14.85 19.32 19.86
CA GLU A 358 -15.68 19.16 18.65
C GLU A 358 -16.85 20.15 18.64
N ARG A 359 -17.51 20.32 19.80
CA ARG A 359 -18.61 21.29 19.92
C ARG A 359 -18.12 22.73 19.76
N LEU A 360 -16.96 23.05 20.34
CA LEU A 360 -16.30 24.35 20.16
C LEU A 360 -16.07 24.64 18.68
N LEU A 361 -15.54 23.65 17.93
CA LEU A 361 -15.24 23.76 16.51
C LEU A 361 -16.48 24.06 15.67
N ARG A 362 -17.58 23.37 15.98
CA ARG A 362 -18.86 23.60 15.32
C ARG A 362 -19.40 25.00 15.60
N LEU A 363 -19.41 25.42 16.87
CA LEU A 363 -19.90 26.73 17.27
C LEU A 363 -19.12 27.86 16.62
N ASN A 364 -17.81 27.71 16.45
CA ASN A 364 -16.99 28.70 15.75
C ASN A 364 -17.31 28.77 14.24
N ARG A 365 -17.53 27.61 13.59
CA ARG A 365 -17.91 27.57 12.18
C ARG A 365 -19.26 28.24 11.93
N ASP A 366 -20.21 28.03 12.84
CA ASP A 366 -21.56 28.59 12.76
C ASP A 366 -21.57 30.12 13.01
N ALA A 367 -20.54 30.67 13.67
CA ALA A 367 -20.41 32.10 13.97
C ALA A 367 -19.97 32.99 12.78
N GLY A 368 -19.57 32.39 11.64
CA GLY A 368 -19.56 33.06 10.33
C GLY A 368 -18.57 34.21 10.10
N SER A 369 -17.62 34.52 11.00
CA SER A 369 -16.63 35.58 10.75
C SER A 369 -15.37 35.02 10.04
N PRO A 370 -15.07 35.44 8.79
CA PRO A 370 -13.91 34.96 8.04
C PRO A 370 -12.55 35.43 8.57
N GLN A 371 -12.52 36.32 9.58
CA GLN A 371 -11.30 36.88 10.17
C GLN A 371 -10.96 36.33 11.56
N ALA A 372 -11.87 35.60 12.23
CA ALA A 372 -11.57 34.96 13.51
C ALA A 372 -10.89 33.60 13.27
N SER A 373 -9.62 33.64 12.89
CA SER A 373 -8.82 32.43 12.68
C SER A 373 -8.77 31.63 13.99
N TRP A 374 -9.32 30.42 13.97
CA TRP A 374 -9.07 29.45 15.04
C TRP A 374 -7.57 29.16 15.16
N PRO A 375 -7.02 29.00 16.37
CA PRO A 375 -5.61 28.65 16.52
C PRO A 375 -5.30 27.31 15.85
N GLU A 376 -4.27 27.28 15.00
CA GLU A 376 -3.71 26.07 14.39
C GLU A 376 -3.49 24.96 15.43
N ASP A 377 -3.03 25.37 16.60
CA ASP A 377 -2.73 24.51 17.74
C ASP A 377 -3.94 23.69 18.23
N CYS A 378 -5.18 24.17 18.03
CA CYS A 378 -6.40 23.42 18.33
C CYS A 378 -6.57 22.22 17.40
N TYR A 379 -6.30 22.39 16.11
CA TYR A 379 -6.38 21.30 15.13
C TYR A 379 -5.26 20.27 15.37
N LEU A 380 -4.06 20.73 15.77
CA LEU A 380 -2.97 19.85 16.17
C LEU A 380 -3.32 19.06 17.44
N LEU A 381 -3.97 19.69 18.43
CA LEU A 381 -4.48 19.03 19.62
C LEU A 381 -5.55 17.99 19.26
N LEU A 382 -6.54 18.34 18.44
CA LEU A 382 -7.55 17.37 17.97
C LEU A 382 -6.92 16.21 17.21
N ALA A 383 -5.92 16.46 16.36
CA ALA A 383 -5.20 15.43 15.64
C ALA A 383 -4.45 14.45 16.56
N ASP A 384 -3.80 14.95 17.62
CA ASP A 384 -3.17 14.11 18.65
C ASP A 384 -4.22 13.24 19.39
N ILE A 385 -5.34 13.84 19.81
CA ILE A 385 -6.41 13.10 20.51
C ILE A 385 -7.04 12.02 19.62
N TYR A 386 -7.34 12.34 18.35
CA TYR A 386 -7.86 11.37 17.39
C TYR A 386 -6.84 10.25 17.11
N GLY A 387 -5.55 10.58 17.07
CA GLY A 387 -4.50 9.60 16.89
C GLY A 387 -4.38 8.61 18.05
N ARG A 388 -4.46 9.10 19.30
CA ARG A 388 -4.50 8.24 20.49
C ARG A 388 -5.73 7.32 20.53
N LYS A 389 -6.86 7.75 19.95
CA LYS A 389 -8.07 6.93 19.79
C LYS A 389 -8.04 6.02 18.57
N CYS A 390 -6.92 5.91 17.86
CA CYS A 390 -6.77 5.11 16.64
C CYS A 390 -7.77 5.51 15.53
N LEU A 391 -8.02 6.82 15.36
CA LEU A 391 -8.87 7.38 14.31
C LEU A 391 -8.02 8.17 13.28
N PRO A 392 -7.19 7.48 12.48
CA PRO A 392 -6.14 8.09 11.67
C PRO A 392 -6.65 9.05 10.60
N HIS A 393 -7.76 8.72 9.94
CA HIS A 393 -8.33 9.59 8.89
C HIS A 393 -8.83 10.93 9.44
N LEU A 394 -9.38 10.92 10.67
CA LEU A 394 -9.82 12.14 11.33
C LEU A 394 -8.61 12.98 11.76
N ALA A 395 -7.57 12.35 12.30
CA ALA A 395 -6.32 13.02 12.62
C ALA A 395 -5.70 13.70 11.39
N LEU A 396 -5.56 12.97 10.27
CA LEU A 396 -5.02 13.51 9.02
C LEU A 396 -5.91 14.63 8.43
N SER A 397 -7.23 14.54 8.58
CA SER A 397 -8.15 15.60 8.16
C SER A 397 -7.95 16.90 8.94
N CYS A 398 -7.68 16.80 10.26
CA CYS A 398 -7.41 17.96 11.10
C CYS A 398 -6.12 18.68 10.66
N LEU A 399 -5.06 17.93 10.34
CA LEU A 399 -3.80 18.48 9.82
C LEU A 399 -3.97 19.15 8.45
N ARG A 400 -4.77 18.56 7.57
CA ARG A 400 -5.09 19.17 6.27
C ARG A 400 -5.87 20.48 6.43
N VAL A 401 -6.77 20.55 7.40
CA VAL A 401 -7.49 21.80 7.67
C VAL A 401 -6.53 22.83 8.24
N SER A 402 -5.67 22.48 9.22
CA SER A 402 -4.74 23.43 9.85
C SER A 402 -3.81 24.12 8.84
N SER A 403 -3.35 23.39 7.82
CA SER A 403 -2.48 23.91 6.76
C SER A 403 -3.14 24.89 5.78
N LEU A 404 -4.48 24.92 5.68
CA LEU A 404 -5.18 25.80 4.75
C LEU A 404 -5.32 27.24 5.24
N TRP A 405 -5.20 27.48 6.55
CA TRP A 405 -5.61 28.76 7.17
C TRP A 405 -4.44 29.64 7.66
N THR A 406 -3.22 29.12 7.84
CA THR A 406 -2.09 29.90 8.41
C THR A 406 -0.72 29.55 7.81
N ARG A 407 0.20 30.54 7.77
CA ARG A 407 1.64 30.26 7.63
C ARG A 407 2.09 29.57 8.93
N CYS A 408 2.19 28.25 8.91
CA CYS A 408 2.55 27.45 10.08
C CYS A 408 3.88 27.90 10.69
N SER A 409 3.92 27.91 12.02
CA SER A 409 5.16 28.07 12.78
C SER A 409 6.07 26.85 12.53
N LEU A 410 7.39 27.02 12.68
CA LEU A 410 8.36 25.91 12.59
C LEU A 410 7.99 24.71 13.51
N PRO A 411 7.65 24.90 14.80
CA PRO A 411 7.24 23.78 15.67
C PRO A 411 5.90 23.17 15.26
N GLY A 412 4.93 23.97 14.79
CA GLY A 412 3.65 23.45 14.28
C GLY A 412 3.83 22.56 13.05
N SER A 413 4.72 22.98 12.14
CA SER A 413 5.08 22.23 10.94
C SER A 413 5.77 20.90 11.29
N LEU A 414 6.76 20.91 12.20
CA LEU A 414 7.44 19.69 12.62
C LEU A 414 6.53 18.73 13.40
N ARG A 415 5.65 19.28 14.25
CA ARG A 415 4.64 18.47 14.96
C ARG A 415 3.62 17.85 14.01
N SER A 416 3.24 18.55 12.95
CA SER A 416 2.37 17.97 11.92
C SER A 416 3.07 16.81 11.19
N VAL A 417 4.39 16.88 10.95
CA VAL A 417 5.17 15.74 10.43
C VAL A 417 5.11 14.54 11.38
N ASP A 418 5.34 14.77 12.67
CA ASP A 418 5.27 13.71 13.69
C ASP A 418 3.89 13.05 13.74
N LEU A 419 2.82 13.87 13.75
CA LEU A 419 1.45 13.38 13.76
C LEU A 419 1.08 12.64 12.47
N VAL A 420 1.58 13.07 11.30
CA VAL A 420 1.40 12.30 10.06
C VAL A 420 2.12 10.95 10.16
N LEU A 421 3.35 10.90 10.66
CA LEU A 421 4.09 9.63 10.84
C LEU A 421 3.38 8.67 11.81
N GLN A 422 2.71 9.18 12.84
CA GLN A 422 1.97 8.39 13.82
C GLN A 422 0.60 7.92 13.31
N ASN A 423 -0.05 8.69 12.43
CA ASN A 423 -1.43 8.48 12.03
C ASN A 423 -1.61 8.00 10.59
N VAL A 424 -0.59 8.05 9.74
CA VAL A 424 -0.71 7.38 8.44
C VAL A 424 -0.73 5.88 8.72
N PRO A 425 -1.75 5.15 8.25
CA PRO A 425 -1.76 3.71 8.34
C PRO A 425 -0.62 3.18 7.45
N GLY A 426 0.54 2.97 8.06
CA GLY A 426 1.54 2.06 7.50
C GLY A 426 0.94 0.66 7.46
N PRO A 427 1.39 -0.21 6.54
CA PRO A 427 1.03 -1.62 6.58
C PRO A 427 1.46 -2.17 7.94
N ASN A 428 0.48 -2.41 8.79
CA ASN A 428 0.49 -3.02 10.12
C ASN A 428 1.34 -2.34 11.20
N SER A 429 0.63 -1.95 12.25
CA SER A 429 1.10 -1.50 13.55
C SER A 429 1.99 -2.53 14.25
N GLN A 430 3.28 -2.52 13.92
CA GLN A 430 4.36 -2.89 14.85
C GLN A 430 5.64 -2.20 14.40
N ARG A 431 6.10 -1.27 15.23
CA ARG A 431 7.39 -0.59 15.10
C ARG A 431 8.51 -1.63 14.94
N ARG A 432 9.03 -1.81 13.73
CA ARG A 432 10.42 -2.21 13.44
C ARG A 432 10.73 -2.15 11.93
N ALA A 433 11.75 -1.35 11.63
CA ALA A 433 12.67 -1.41 10.49
C ALA A 433 12.07 -1.51 9.06
N GLY A 434 11.74 -0.35 8.48
CA GLY A 434 11.47 -0.22 7.04
C GLY A 434 10.46 0.87 6.70
N HIS A 435 10.70 2.11 7.14
CA HIS A 435 9.73 3.20 6.99
C HIS A 435 9.72 3.75 5.56
N SER A 436 8.70 3.42 4.76
CA SER A 436 8.34 4.29 3.63
C SER A 436 7.77 5.58 4.21
N LEU A 437 8.46 6.70 3.97
CA LEU A 437 8.02 8.01 4.45
C LEU A 437 6.77 8.44 3.66
N PRO A 438 5.63 8.76 4.31
CA PRO A 438 4.43 9.20 3.61
C PRO A 438 4.62 10.48 2.79
N SER A 439 4.18 10.50 1.53
CA SER A 439 4.27 11.67 0.64
C SER A 439 3.63 12.94 1.21
N GLN A 440 2.62 12.79 2.08
CA GLN A 440 1.92 13.88 2.77
C GLN A 440 2.86 14.75 3.62
N ILE A 441 3.97 14.19 4.09
CA ILE A 441 4.97 14.89 4.91
C ILE A 441 5.72 15.96 4.11
N ALA A 442 5.87 15.79 2.79
CA ALA A 442 6.65 16.69 1.94
C ALA A 442 6.14 18.14 2.00
N TYR A 443 4.82 18.34 2.11
CA TYR A 443 4.23 19.66 2.25
C TYR A 443 4.68 20.35 3.55
N TYR A 444 4.56 19.66 4.68
CA TYR A 444 4.89 20.21 5.99
C TYR A 444 6.40 20.44 6.17
N LEU A 445 7.26 19.58 5.59
CA LEU A 445 8.70 19.81 5.58
C LEU A 445 9.10 21.04 4.75
N ARG A 446 8.47 21.25 3.58
CA ARG A 446 8.68 22.47 2.78
C ARG A 446 8.20 23.72 3.53
N GLN A 447 7.10 23.62 4.26
CA GLN A 447 6.58 24.71 5.09
C GLN A 447 7.51 25.03 6.26
N ALA A 448 8.06 24.01 6.92
CA ALA A 448 9.08 24.15 7.95
C ALA A 448 10.31 24.89 7.40
N LEU A 449 10.80 24.52 6.21
CA LEU A 449 11.90 25.22 5.55
C LEU A 449 11.59 26.68 5.22
N ALA A 450 10.39 26.97 4.72
CA ALA A 450 9.97 28.33 4.40
C ALA A 450 9.82 29.22 5.65
N SER A 451 9.56 28.63 6.82
CA SER A 451 9.41 29.34 8.09
C SER A 451 10.74 29.73 8.75
N LEU A 452 11.88 29.20 8.28
CA LEU A 452 13.22 29.48 8.83
C LEU A 452 13.77 30.82 8.31
N ALA A 453 13.79 31.84 9.17
CA ALA A 453 14.41 33.14 8.87
C ALA A 453 15.93 33.01 8.60
N PRO A 454 16.53 33.88 7.75
CA PRO A 454 17.98 33.89 7.56
C PRO A 454 18.69 34.22 8.90
N GLY A 455 19.54 33.31 9.37
CA GLY A 455 20.31 33.45 10.63
C GLY A 455 19.82 32.61 11.83
N THR A 456 18.55 32.23 11.92
CA THR A 456 18.04 31.36 13.00
C THR A 456 17.76 29.94 12.48
N GLY A 457 18.13 28.90 13.24
CA GLY A 457 17.87 27.49 12.88
C GLY A 457 18.72 26.91 11.74
N GLN A 458 19.93 27.45 11.48
CA GLN A 458 20.84 26.95 10.44
C GLN A 458 21.18 25.46 10.63
N ALA A 459 21.27 24.99 11.88
CA ALA A 459 21.50 23.59 12.23
C ALA A 459 20.35 22.63 11.86
N LEU A 460 19.11 23.13 11.63
CA LEU A 460 17.96 22.32 11.24
C LEU A 460 17.76 22.25 9.73
N ARG A 461 18.40 23.16 8.95
CA ARG A 461 18.24 23.21 7.48
C ARG A 461 18.76 21.95 6.80
N GLY A 462 19.95 21.47 7.14
CA GLY A 462 20.52 20.26 6.55
C GLY A 462 19.68 19.00 6.79
N PRO A 463 19.28 18.70 8.05
CA PRO A 463 18.38 17.59 8.34
C PRO A 463 17.00 17.68 7.66
N LEU A 464 16.43 18.89 7.52
CA LEU A 464 15.19 19.10 6.79
C LEU A 464 15.32 18.82 5.29
N TYR A 465 16.35 19.36 4.64
CA TYR A 465 16.63 19.10 3.24
C TYR A 465 16.89 17.61 2.97
N ALA A 466 17.63 16.96 3.85
CA ALA A 466 17.86 15.53 3.71
C ALA A 466 16.60 14.67 3.93
N SER A 467 15.74 15.05 4.87
CA SER A 467 14.44 14.37 5.06
C SER A 467 13.55 14.48 3.81
N LEU A 468 13.54 15.65 3.16
CA LEU A 468 12.86 15.83 1.87
C LEU A 468 13.51 14.97 0.78
N ALA A 469 14.83 14.96 0.68
CA ALA A 469 15.51 14.19 -0.33
C ALA A 469 15.23 12.68 -0.21
N GLN A 470 15.14 12.16 1.01
CA GLN A 470 14.78 10.75 1.24
C GLN A 470 13.34 10.44 0.87
N LEU A 471 12.40 11.33 1.19
CA LEU A 471 11.02 11.24 0.70
C LEU A 471 10.98 11.15 -0.83
N TYR A 472 11.71 12.02 -1.54
CA TYR A 472 11.76 11.99 -3.01
C TYR A 472 12.45 10.73 -3.55
N SER A 473 13.48 10.25 -2.86
CA SER A 473 14.17 9.00 -3.21
C SER A 473 13.25 7.78 -3.09
N HIS A 474 12.47 7.66 -2.01
CA HIS A 474 11.49 6.58 -1.81
C HIS A 474 10.40 6.58 -2.88
N HIS A 475 10.04 7.74 -3.42
CA HIS A 475 9.05 7.88 -4.49
C HIS A 475 9.68 7.89 -5.91
N GLN A 476 10.93 7.45 -6.05
CA GLN A 476 11.66 7.35 -7.33
C GLN A 476 11.82 8.68 -8.10
N GLN A 477 11.66 9.82 -7.43
CA GLN A 477 11.86 11.15 -8.02
C GLN A 477 13.29 11.64 -7.76
N TYR A 478 14.26 10.96 -8.39
CA TYR A 478 15.65 11.12 -8.03
C TYR A 478 16.25 12.49 -8.37
N SER A 479 15.78 13.17 -9.43
CA SER A 479 16.24 14.52 -9.80
C SER A 479 16.00 15.54 -8.67
N GLN A 480 14.81 15.53 -8.07
CA GLN A 480 14.47 16.38 -6.93
C GLN A 480 15.24 15.95 -5.68
N ALA A 481 15.41 14.64 -5.47
CA ALA A 481 16.20 14.12 -4.34
C ALA A 481 17.66 14.61 -4.39
N ILE A 482 18.30 14.60 -5.56
CA ILE A 482 19.67 15.09 -5.75
C ILE A 482 19.78 16.57 -5.40
N ALA A 483 18.84 17.41 -5.89
CA ALA A 483 18.84 18.85 -5.61
C ALA A 483 18.68 19.16 -4.11
N PHE A 484 17.81 18.42 -3.41
CA PHE A 484 17.65 18.60 -1.96
C PHE A 484 18.85 18.03 -1.18
N MET A 485 19.45 16.91 -1.59
CA MET A 485 20.67 16.41 -0.94
C MET A 485 21.87 17.34 -1.12
N SER A 486 22.01 17.96 -2.29
CA SER A 486 23.10 18.91 -2.54
C SER A 486 22.95 20.14 -1.64
N GLN A 487 21.73 20.65 -1.47
CA GLN A 487 21.41 21.74 -0.53
C GLN A 487 21.62 21.33 0.94
N ALA A 488 21.35 20.05 1.28
CA ALA A 488 21.63 19.53 2.62
C ALA A 488 23.14 19.56 2.93
N ALA A 489 23.96 19.10 1.99
CA ALA A 489 25.41 19.09 2.13
C ALA A 489 26.01 20.50 2.29
N GLU A 490 25.47 21.50 1.57
CA GLU A 490 25.88 22.91 1.72
C GLU A 490 25.44 23.51 3.06
N ALA A 491 24.26 23.16 3.55
CA ALA A 491 23.75 23.67 4.82
C ALA A 491 24.54 23.13 6.02
N ASP A 492 25.00 21.88 5.94
CA ASP A 492 25.72 21.18 7.01
C ASP A 492 27.22 21.55 7.10
N THR A 493 27.76 22.40 6.20
CA THR A 493 29.18 22.81 6.24
C THR A 493 29.59 23.49 7.55
N ALA A 494 28.64 24.05 8.29
CA ALA A 494 28.85 24.69 9.58
C ALA A 494 28.66 23.76 10.79
N ALA A 495 28.11 22.55 10.60
CA ALA A 495 27.71 21.64 11.68
C ALA A 495 28.77 20.58 12.02
N GLY A 496 29.77 20.38 11.15
CA GLY A 496 30.88 19.45 11.35
C GLY A 496 31.20 18.60 10.13
N VAL A 497 32.32 17.90 10.18
CA VAL A 497 32.91 17.22 9.03
C VAL A 497 32.22 15.89 8.69
N HIS A 498 31.85 15.10 9.71
CA HIS A 498 31.17 13.80 9.53
C HIS A 498 29.77 13.87 8.90
N PRO A 499 28.83 14.76 9.31
CA PRO A 499 27.51 14.82 8.69
C PRO A 499 27.60 15.22 7.21
N VAL A 500 28.57 16.07 6.83
CA VAL A 500 28.81 16.45 5.43
C VAL A 500 29.24 15.24 4.60
N VAL A 501 30.16 14.41 5.10
CA VAL A 501 30.55 13.16 4.42
C VAL A 501 29.34 12.24 4.22
N ASP A 502 28.50 12.06 5.25
CA ASP A 502 27.27 11.27 5.13
C ASP A 502 26.33 11.82 4.04
N ARG A 503 26.14 13.15 3.97
CA ARG A 503 25.33 13.78 2.91
C ARG A 503 25.92 13.54 1.51
N LEU A 504 27.24 13.60 1.37
CA LEU A 504 27.93 13.40 0.09
C LEU A 504 27.92 11.92 -0.35
N VAL A 505 28.03 10.97 0.58
CA VAL A 505 27.89 9.53 0.30
C VAL A 505 26.45 9.22 -0.13
N ALA A 506 25.45 9.76 0.57
CA ALA A 506 24.05 9.64 0.17
C ALA A 506 23.76 10.31 -1.18
N LEU A 507 24.42 11.43 -1.50
CA LEU A 507 24.34 12.07 -2.82
C LEU A 507 24.92 11.16 -3.92
N ALA A 508 26.07 10.53 -3.70
CA ALA A 508 26.65 9.55 -4.62
C ALA A 508 25.72 8.36 -4.84
N TRP A 509 25.05 7.88 -3.78
CA TRP A 509 24.05 6.82 -3.88
C TRP A 509 22.85 7.22 -4.75
N LEU A 510 22.33 8.45 -4.62
CA LEU A 510 21.25 8.92 -5.50
C LEU A 510 21.68 9.01 -6.97
N HIS A 511 22.90 9.45 -7.25
CA HIS A 511 23.44 9.44 -8.61
C HIS A 511 23.57 8.02 -9.17
N MET A 512 23.92 7.04 -8.34
CA MET A 512 23.89 5.63 -8.72
C MET A 512 22.47 5.19 -9.09
N LEU A 513 21.45 5.52 -8.29
CA LEU A 513 20.06 5.16 -8.59
C LEU A 513 19.53 5.81 -9.88
N CYS A 514 20.03 6.99 -10.26
CA CYS A 514 19.72 7.66 -11.53
C CYS A 514 20.43 7.04 -12.76
N GLY A 515 21.27 6.02 -12.59
CA GLY A 515 22.12 5.47 -13.66
C GLY A 515 23.42 6.25 -13.92
N ASN A 516 23.66 7.38 -13.23
CA ASN A 516 24.86 8.22 -13.40
C ASN A 516 26.05 7.72 -12.58
N SER A 517 26.49 6.48 -12.86
CA SER A 517 27.54 5.79 -12.10
C SER A 517 28.92 6.48 -12.13
N LEU A 518 29.22 7.23 -13.21
CA LEU A 518 30.46 8.00 -13.33
C LEU A 518 30.55 9.14 -12.31
N VAL A 519 29.49 9.96 -12.21
CA VAL A 519 29.43 11.11 -11.29
C VAL A 519 29.49 10.62 -9.85
N ALA A 520 28.78 9.54 -9.52
CA ALA A 520 28.83 8.93 -8.20
C ALA A 520 30.25 8.48 -7.82
N MET A 521 30.95 7.81 -8.75
CA MET A 521 32.34 7.39 -8.53
C MET A 521 33.27 8.59 -8.31
N ASP A 522 33.10 9.67 -9.09
CA ASP A 522 33.94 10.85 -8.96
C ASP A 522 33.70 11.60 -7.63
N ILE A 523 32.44 11.67 -7.16
CA ILE A 523 32.11 12.19 -5.83
C ILE A 523 32.81 11.36 -4.75
N LEU A 524 32.70 10.03 -4.81
CA LEU A 524 33.31 9.13 -3.82
C LEU A 524 34.83 9.24 -3.80
N LYS A 525 35.48 9.34 -4.97
CA LYS A 525 36.92 9.58 -5.06
C LYS A 525 37.33 10.92 -4.44
N CYS A 526 36.57 11.98 -4.69
CA CYS A 526 36.84 13.29 -4.07
C CYS A 526 36.80 13.23 -2.53
N ILE A 527 35.89 12.45 -1.96
CA ILE A 527 35.81 12.24 -0.50
C ILE A 527 37.03 11.43 -0.02
N SER A 528 37.42 10.37 -0.73
CA SER A 528 38.60 9.56 -0.40
C SER A 528 39.89 10.38 -0.44
N ASP A 529 40.09 11.18 -1.49
CA ASP A 529 41.27 12.05 -1.65
C ASP A 529 41.33 13.12 -0.56
N ALA A 530 40.18 13.52 -0.01
CA ALA A 530 40.12 14.48 1.07
C ALA A 530 40.62 13.92 2.41
N ALA A 531 40.67 12.59 2.59
CA ALA A 531 41.03 11.87 3.82
C ALA A 531 40.16 12.21 5.04
N VAL A 532 38.86 12.37 4.80
CA VAL A 532 37.88 12.87 5.78
C VAL A 532 36.94 11.77 6.31
N ALA A 533 36.89 10.63 5.63
CA ALA A 533 35.97 9.54 5.95
C ALA A 533 36.46 8.70 7.15
N ASN A 534 35.51 8.25 7.98
CA ASN A 534 35.78 7.24 9.01
C ASN A 534 35.98 5.86 8.38
N LYS A 535 36.65 4.95 9.11
CA LYS A 535 36.89 3.58 8.64
C LYS A 535 35.60 2.87 8.18
N ASP A 536 34.49 3.07 8.86
CA ASP A 536 33.20 2.46 8.50
C ASP A 536 32.64 3.04 7.19
N GLN A 537 32.75 4.37 7.01
CA GLN A 537 32.37 5.07 5.78
C GLN A 537 33.27 4.65 4.61
N GLU A 538 34.57 4.44 4.84
CA GLU A 538 35.50 3.96 3.81
C GLU A 538 35.10 2.60 3.24
N CYS A 539 34.63 1.67 4.07
CA CYS A 539 34.13 0.36 3.62
C CYS A 539 32.91 0.52 2.70
N VAL A 540 31.93 1.32 3.13
CA VAL A 540 30.70 1.63 2.36
C VAL A 540 31.05 2.29 1.02
N MET A 541 31.92 3.29 1.04
CA MET A 541 32.37 4.00 -0.17
C MET A 541 33.07 3.06 -1.14
N MET A 542 33.96 2.18 -0.67
CA MET A 542 34.65 1.21 -1.52
C MET A 542 33.69 0.20 -2.16
N ASN A 543 32.68 -0.27 -1.40
CA ASN A 543 31.60 -1.10 -1.95
C ASN A 543 30.81 -0.34 -3.04
N MET A 544 30.45 0.92 -2.80
CA MET A 544 29.73 1.75 -3.79
C MET A 544 30.58 2.03 -5.05
N VAL A 545 31.88 2.27 -4.91
CA VAL A 545 32.80 2.43 -6.06
C VAL A 545 32.86 1.14 -6.88
N ALA A 546 32.95 -0.02 -6.22
CA ALA A 546 32.93 -1.32 -6.91
C ALA A 546 31.59 -1.57 -7.63
N MET A 547 30.46 -1.17 -7.03
CA MET A 547 29.14 -1.20 -7.68
C MET A 547 29.10 -0.29 -8.93
N ALA A 548 29.61 0.94 -8.83
CA ALA A 548 29.68 1.86 -9.96
C ALA A 548 30.53 1.27 -11.11
N LEU A 549 31.69 0.69 -10.79
CA LEU A 549 32.57 0.03 -11.76
C LEU A 549 31.90 -1.19 -12.41
N LYS A 550 31.14 -1.98 -11.64
CA LYS A 550 30.33 -3.09 -12.14
C LYS A 550 29.31 -2.62 -13.17
N ARG A 551 28.51 -1.59 -12.82
CA ARG A 551 27.48 -1.02 -13.72
C ARG A 551 28.06 -0.42 -15.00
N MET A 552 29.30 0.07 -14.96
CA MET A 552 30.03 0.54 -16.14
C MET A 552 30.68 -0.60 -16.97
N GLY A 553 30.48 -1.86 -16.61
CA GLY A 553 31.08 -3.02 -17.29
C GLY A 553 32.58 -3.21 -17.04
N ARG A 554 33.18 -2.48 -16.08
CA ARG A 554 34.61 -2.59 -15.73
C ARG A 554 34.85 -3.72 -14.73
N THR A 555 34.55 -4.95 -15.14
CA THR A 555 34.49 -6.15 -14.29
C THR A 555 35.75 -6.39 -13.45
N ARG A 556 36.95 -6.25 -14.04
CA ARG A 556 38.21 -6.45 -13.31
C ARG A 556 38.42 -5.42 -12.19
N GLN A 557 38.20 -4.15 -12.49
CA GLN A 557 38.35 -3.07 -11.50
C GLN A 557 37.29 -3.19 -10.40
N ALA A 558 36.08 -3.61 -10.76
CA ALA A 558 35.02 -3.90 -9.80
C ALA A 558 35.40 -5.05 -8.87
N ALA A 559 35.96 -6.15 -9.39
CA ALA A 559 36.42 -7.28 -8.58
C ALA A 559 37.55 -6.89 -7.61
N GLU A 560 38.54 -6.12 -8.08
CA GLU A 560 39.60 -5.57 -7.22
C GLU A 560 39.03 -4.65 -6.13
N GLY A 561 38.01 -3.85 -6.47
CA GLY A 561 37.28 -2.99 -5.54
C GLY A 561 36.53 -3.78 -4.46
N TYR A 562 35.74 -4.78 -4.84
CA TYR A 562 35.03 -5.66 -3.90
C TYR A 562 35.99 -6.44 -3.00
N PHE A 563 37.11 -6.92 -3.54
CA PHE A 563 38.13 -7.62 -2.75
C PHE A 563 38.75 -6.73 -1.67
N ARG A 564 39.04 -5.47 -1.99
CA ARG A 564 39.52 -4.48 -1.00
C ARG A 564 38.46 -4.15 0.04
N ALA A 565 37.20 -3.95 -0.39
CA ALA A 565 36.08 -3.68 0.51
C ALA A 565 35.87 -4.86 1.49
N LEU A 566 35.98 -6.09 1.00
CA LEU A 566 35.88 -7.32 1.79
C LEU A 566 36.96 -7.39 2.87
N HIS A 567 38.22 -7.12 2.52
CA HIS A 567 39.32 -7.09 3.49
C HIS A 567 39.09 -6.07 4.62
N MET A 568 38.58 -4.88 4.27
CA MET A 568 38.24 -3.86 5.27
C MET A 568 37.08 -4.29 6.16
N ALA A 569 36.03 -4.88 5.57
CA ALA A 569 34.88 -5.40 6.31
C ALA A 569 35.29 -6.52 7.29
N TYR A 570 36.24 -7.38 6.92
CA TYR A 570 36.82 -8.38 7.83
C TYR A 570 37.60 -7.75 8.97
N ALA A 571 38.42 -6.74 8.70
CA ALA A 571 39.20 -6.06 9.72
C ALA A 571 38.33 -5.34 10.77
N GLN A 572 37.11 -4.92 10.40
CA GLN A 572 36.17 -4.25 11.28
C GLN A 572 35.24 -5.20 12.05
N GLY A 573 35.10 -6.46 11.63
CA GLY A 573 34.22 -7.44 12.30
C GLY A 573 32.72 -7.23 12.09
N HIS A 574 32.30 -6.31 11.22
CA HIS A 574 30.88 -6.08 10.91
C HIS A 574 30.32 -7.15 9.97
N LEU A 575 29.63 -8.15 10.55
CA LEU A 575 29.07 -9.30 9.81
C LEU A 575 28.12 -8.89 8.67
N GLN A 576 27.29 -7.85 8.86
CA GLN A 576 26.36 -7.38 7.83
C GLN A 576 27.10 -6.82 6.60
N SER A 577 28.08 -5.94 6.81
CA SER A 577 28.87 -5.36 5.72
C SER A 577 29.67 -6.44 4.97
N GLN A 578 30.22 -7.43 5.68
CA GLN A 578 30.88 -8.58 5.06
C GLN A 578 29.92 -9.38 4.17
N ALA A 579 28.71 -9.68 4.66
CA ALA A 579 27.71 -10.43 3.91
C ALA A 579 27.25 -9.69 2.64
N VAL A 580 27.02 -8.38 2.74
CA VAL A 580 26.61 -7.54 1.60
C VAL A 580 27.72 -7.45 0.53
N VAL A 581 28.98 -7.24 0.94
CA VAL A 581 30.10 -7.17 -0.01
C VAL A 581 30.30 -8.52 -0.72
N LEU A 582 30.22 -9.65 0.01
CA LEU A 582 30.26 -11.00 -0.59
C LEU A 582 29.12 -11.22 -1.58
N ALA A 583 27.92 -10.78 -1.24
CA ALA A 583 26.75 -10.89 -2.11
C ALA A 583 26.91 -10.05 -3.40
N ASN A 584 27.36 -8.80 -3.28
CA ASN A 584 27.64 -7.95 -4.44
C ASN A 584 28.76 -8.53 -5.32
N PHE A 585 29.79 -9.13 -4.71
CA PHE A 585 30.84 -9.80 -5.45
C PHE A 585 30.33 -11.05 -6.16
N GLY A 586 29.47 -11.84 -5.50
CA GLY A 586 28.75 -12.95 -6.10
C GLY A 586 27.88 -12.53 -7.29
N ALA A 587 27.18 -11.39 -7.19
CA ALA A 587 26.41 -10.81 -8.28
C ALA A 587 27.28 -10.38 -9.47
N LEU A 588 28.45 -9.76 -9.22
CA LEU A 588 29.44 -9.48 -10.27
C LEU A 588 29.89 -10.77 -10.97
N CYS A 589 30.16 -11.84 -10.21
CA CYS A 589 30.52 -13.13 -10.79
C CYS A 589 29.38 -13.75 -11.62
N LEU A 590 28.11 -13.54 -11.24
CA LEU A 590 26.96 -13.95 -12.05
C LEU A 590 26.93 -13.22 -13.39
N GLN A 591 27.09 -11.89 -13.37
CA GLN A 591 27.12 -11.04 -14.56
C GLN A 591 28.28 -11.41 -15.48
N ALA A 592 29.47 -11.70 -14.92
CA ALA A 592 30.64 -12.14 -15.66
C ALA A 592 30.56 -13.60 -16.16
N GLY A 593 29.50 -14.35 -15.83
CA GLY A 593 29.33 -15.76 -16.21
C GLY A 593 30.17 -16.76 -15.39
N ALA A 594 30.92 -16.29 -14.38
CA ALA A 594 31.73 -17.10 -13.47
C ALA A 594 30.85 -17.81 -12.40
N ARG A 595 30.03 -18.76 -12.86
CA ARG A 595 28.97 -19.38 -12.04
C ARG A 595 29.49 -20.07 -10.78
N SER A 596 30.69 -20.66 -10.79
CA SER A 596 31.28 -21.37 -9.65
C SER A 596 31.67 -20.42 -8.52
N LEU A 597 32.38 -19.35 -8.88
CA LEU A 597 32.75 -18.28 -7.95
C LEU A 597 31.52 -17.57 -7.40
N ALA A 598 30.52 -17.28 -8.25
CA ALA A 598 29.25 -16.72 -7.82
C ALA A 598 28.58 -17.57 -6.74
N GLN A 599 28.52 -18.90 -6.95
CA GLN A 599 27.94 -19.81 -5.97
C GLN A 599 28.71 -19.83 -4.65
N HIS A 600 30.04 -19.75 -4.71
CA HIS A 600 30.89 -19.74 -3.53
C HIS A 600 30.63 -18.48 -2.69
N TYR A 601 30.78 -17.29 -3.28
CA TYR A 601 30.59 -16.03 -2.57
C TYR A 601 29.15 -15.84 -2.07
N LEU A 602 28.14 -16.23 -2.85
CA LEU A 602 26.75 -16.14 -2.40
C LEU A 602 26.45 -17.13 -1.25
N ARG A 603 27.05 -18.32 -1.22
CA ARG A 603 26.89 -19.26 -0.10
C ARG A 603 27.54 -18.75 1.18
N GLU A 604 28.73 -18.15 1.06
CA GLU A 604 29.37 -17.50 2.21
C GLU A 604 28.53 -16.33 2.72
N ALA A 605 28.00 -15.49 1.83
CA ALA A 605 27.07 -14.43 2.19
C ALA A 605 25.85 -14.96 2.95
N VAL A 606 25.21 -16.03 2.47
CA VAL A 606 24.10 -16.70 3.19
C VAL A 606 24.52 -17.20 4.57
N GLY A 607 25.73 -17.75 4.68
CA GLY A 607 26.29 -18.22 5.96
C GLY A 607 26.48 -17.10 6.99
N LEU A 608 26.77 -15.88 6.55
CA LEU A 608 26.85 -14.69 7.41
C LEU A 608 25.48 -14.08 7.69
N PHE A 609 24.62 -13.94 6.67
CA PHE A 609 23.26 -13.41 6.86
C PHE A 609 22.42 -14.26 7.81
N SER A 610 22.60 -15.59 7.83
CA SER A 610 21.88 -16.47 8.76
C SER A 610 22.28 -16.28 10.24
N GLN A 611 23.42 -15.65 10.51
CA GLN A 611 23.88 -15.32 11.86
C GLN A 611 23.38 -13.94 12.34
N VAL A 612 22.88 -13.11 11.41
CA VAL A 612 22.37 -11.77 11.70
C VAL A 612 20.84 -11.83 11.89
N PRO A 613 20.25 -11.12 12.87
CA PRO A 613 18.80 -11.07 13.03
C PRO A 613 18.08 -10.59 11.76
N SER A 614 17.11 -11.38 11.28
CA SER A 614 16.38 -11.13 10.02
C SER A 614 15.72 -9.75 9.99
N GLY A 615 15.32 -9.19 11.13
CA GLY A 615 14.69 -7.85 11.21
C GLY A 615 15.56 -6.67 10.75
N VAL A 616 16.88 -6.82 10.63
CA VAL A 616 17.79 -5.74 10.18
C VAL A 616 18.24 -5.92 8.73
N CYS A 617 18.49 -7.16 8.31
CA CYS A 617 19.04 -7.48 6.98
C CYS A 617 18.10 -8.33 6.10
N GLY A 618 16.84 -8.50 6.48
CA GLY A 618 15.95 -9.47 5.85
C GLY A 618 15.67 -9.19 4.38
N ARG A 619 15.61 -7.91 3.98
CA ARG A 619 15.48 -7.51 2.57
C ARG A 619 16.68 -8.00 1.76
N ASP A 620 17.88 -7.69 2.23
CA ASP A 620 19.13 -8.08 1.56
C ASP A 620 19.30 -9.60 1.52
N PHE A 621 19.01 -10.26 2.64
CA PHE A 621 19.12 -11.71 2.76
C PHE A 621 18.14 -12.43 1.81
N THR A 622 16.90 -11.93 1.70
CA THR A 622 15.92 -12.46 0.75
C THR A 622 16.46 -12.43 -0.67
N GLN A 623 17.04 -11.30 -1.09
CA GLN A 623 17.56 -11.15 -2.46
C GLN A 623 18.70 -12.13 -2.77
N VAL A 624 19.63 -12.32 -1.83
CA VAL A 624 20.75 -13.25 -2.00
C VAL A 624 20.25 -14.69 -2.13
N LEU A 625 19.23 -15.07 -1.36
CA LEU A 625 18.58 -16.38 -1.48
C LEU A 625 17.89 -16.53 -2.85
N LEU A 626 17.25 -15.47 -3.37
CA LEU A 626 16.66 -15.48 -4.72
C LEU A 626 17.74 -15.66 -5.81
N TRP A 627 18.87 -14.96 -5.72
CA TRP A 627 19.99 -15.13 -6.67
C TRP A 627 20.56 -16.55 -6.64
N LEU A 628 20.71 -17.16 -5.46
CA LEU A 628 21.11 -18.56 -5.35
C LEU A 628 20.07 -19.52 -5.92
N GLY A 629 18.78 -19.29 -5.67
CA GLY A 629 17.68 -20.06 -6.25
C GLY A 629 17.71 -20.03 -7.78
N GLN A 630 17.94 -18.84 -8.37
CA GLN A 630 18.07 -18.66 -9.82
C GLN A 630 19.32 -19.38 -10.36
N LEU A 631 20.46 -19.29 -9.68
CA LEU A 631 21.69 -19.99 -10.07
C LEU A 631 21.50 -21.52 -10.04
N CYS A 632 20.88 -22.06 -8.98
CA CYS A 632 20.57 -23.49 -8.86
C CYS A 632 19.60 -23.96 -9.95
N THR A 633 18.61 -23.13 -10.31
CA THR A 633 17.67 -23.40 -11.41
C THR A 633 18.41 -23.52 -12.74
N ARG A 634 19.30 -22.57 -13.07
CA ARG A 634 20.10 -22.58 -14.31
C ARG A 634 21.09 -23.74 -14.39
N ARG A 635 21.47 -24.34 -13.25
CA ARG A 635 22.34 -25.52 -13.17
C ARG A 635 21.58 -26.85 -13.13
N ALA A 636 20.27 -26.83 -13.30
CA ALA A 636 19.42 -28.02 -13.19
C ALA A 636 19.55 -28.75 -11.84
N LEU A 637 19.66 -27.98 -10.73
CA LEU A 637 19.62 -28.48 -9.35
C LEU A 637 18.29 -28.09 -8.68
N PRO A 638 17.15 -28.68 -9.08
CA PRO A 638 15.81 -28.19 -8.72
C PRO A 638 15.51 -28.29 -7.22
N GLN A 639 16.02 -29.31 -6.52
CA GLN A 639 15.78 -29.46 -5.09
C GLN A 639 16.46 -28.36 -4.26
N GLN A 640 17.68 -27.96 -4.64
CA GLN A 640 18.36 -26.85 -3.97
C GLN A 640 17.69 -25.52 -4.29
N ALA A 641 17.28 -25.31 -5.55
CA ALA A 641 16.55 -24.11 -5.95
C ALA A 641 15.26 -23.94 -5.15
N LYS A 642 14.49 -25.02 -4.97
CA LYS A 642 13.29 -25.05 -4.14
C LYS A 642 13.58 -24.56 -2.72
N CYS A 643 14.58 -25.12 -2.05
CA CYS A 643 14.93 -24.74 -0.68
C CYS A 643 15.29 -23.26 -0.57
N TYR A 644 16.07 -22.72 -1.51
CA TYR A 644 16.45 -21.31 -1.49
C TYR A 644 15.26 -20.37 -1.73
N TYR A 645 14.36 -20.69 -2.66
CA TYR A 645 13.18 -19.87 -2.91
C TYR A 645 12.17 -19.91 -1.73
N GLU A 646 11.95 -21.08 -1.13
CA GLU A 646 11.07 -21.20 0.05
C GLU A 646 11.68 -20.51 1.27
N TRP A 647 13.00 -20.55 1.43
CA TRP A 647 13.69 -19.83 2.49
C TRP A 647 13.65 -18.31 2.29
N ALA A 648 13.86 -17.83 1.05
CA ALA A 648 13.67 -16.41 0.70
C ALA A 648 12.26 -15.94 1.07
N PHE A 649 11.24 -16.74 0.74
CA PHE A 649 9.87 -16.42 1.09
C PHE A 649 9.64 -16.37 2.61
N LEU A 650 10.19 -17.33 3.36
CA LEU A 650 10.10 -17.34 4.82
C LEU A 650 10.71 -16.07 5.44
N VAL A 651 11.92 -15.69 5.03
CA VAL A 651 12.61 -14.49 5.53
C VAL A 651 11.81 -13.23 5.21
N ALA A 652 11.22 -13.15 4.01
CA ALA A 652 10.38 -12.03 3.61
C ALA A 652 9.08 -11.92 4.44
N VAL A 653 8.49 -13.06 4.81
CA VAL A 653 7.30 -13.10 5.69
C VAL A 653 7.67 -12.73 7.12
N GLU A 654 8.78 -13.23 7.65
CA GLU A 654 9.28 -12.86 8.99
C GLU A 654 9.57 -11.36 9.13
N THR A 655 10.02 -10.72 8.06
CA THR A 655 10.34 -9.29 8.03
C THR A 655 9.15 -8.37 7.68
N ASP A 656 7.97 -8.95 7.44
CA ASP A 656 6.75 -8.28 6.95
C ASP A 656 6.99 -7.30 5.78
N HIS A 657 8.03 -7.54 4.97
CA HIS A 657 8.40 -6.66 3.87
C HIS A 657 7.65 -7.06 2.59
N LEU A 658 6.61 -6.29 2.25
CA LEU A 658 5.64 -6.65 1.19
C LEU A 658 6.28 -6.86 -0.19
N GLU A 659 7.22 -6.01 -0.60
CA GLU A 659 7.84 -6.10 -1.92
C GLU A 659 8.69 -7.36 -2.07
N SER A 660 9.45 -7.72 -1.03
CA SER A 660 10.28 -8.93 -1.06
C SER A 660 9.44 -10.19 -0.97
N GLN A 661 8.32 -10.16 -0.23
CA GLN A 661 7.33 -11.25 -0.25
C GLN A 661 6.77 -11.44 -1.66
N LEU A 662 6.39 -10.35 -2.34
CA LEU A 662 5.85 -10.41 -3.70
C LEU A 662 6.88 -10.98 -4.69
N GLN A 663 8.12 -10.48 -4.66
CA GLN A 663 9.21 -10.97 -5.51
C GLN A 663 9.49 -12.47 -5.26
N ALA A 664 9.62 -12.88 -4.00
CA ALA A 664 9.90 -14.28 -3.67
C ALA A 664 8.79 -15.22 -4.15
N VAL A 665 7.53 -14.83 -3.95
CA VAL A 665 6.38 -15.64 -4.38
C VAL A 665 6.25 -15.67 -5.91
N GLN A 666 6.59 -14.57 -6.61
CA GLN A 666 6.65 -14.56 -8.08
C GLN A 666 7.69 -15.56 -8.61
N LYS A 667 8.88 -15.60 -8.02
CA LYS A 667 9.91 -16.59 -8.38
C LYS A 667 9.46 -18.02 -8.06
N LEU A 668 8.75 -18.25 -6.94
CA LEU A 668 8.17 -19.55 -6.61
C LEU A 668 7.08 -19.99 -7.59
N CYS A 669 6.18 -19.10 -8.02
CA CYS A 669 5.16 -19.41 -9.03
C CYS A 669 5.80 -19.77 -10.38
N LEU A 670 6.81 -19.00 -10.81
CA LEU A 670 7.58 -19.31 -12.01
C LEU A 670 8.33 -20.64 -11.91
N PHE A 671 8.87 -20.96 -10.73
CA PHE A 671 9.57 -22.21 -10.47
C PHE A 671 8.64 -23.43 -10.53
N TYR A 672 7.48 -23.35 -9.88
CA TYR A 672 6.49 -24.44 -9.85
C TYR A 672 5.66 -24.57 -11.13
N SER A 673 5.68 -23.58 -12.02
CA SER A 673 5.04 -23.69 -13.34
C SER A 673 6.00 -24.24 -14.40
N LYS A 674 7.28 -23.79 -14.42
CA LYS A 674 8.22 -24.12 -15.51
C LYS A 674 9.26 -25.19 -15.16
N VAL A 675 9.75 -25.25 -13.92
CA VAL A 675 10.92 -26.08 -13.55
C VAL A 675 10.50 -27.37 -12.85
N MET A 676 9.59 -27.28 -11.89
CA MET A 676 9.00 -28.42 -11.21
C MET A 676 7.47 -28.30 -11.24
N PRO A 677 6.82 -28.68 -12.36
CA PRO A 677 5.39 -28.48 -12.57
C PRO A 677 4.57 -29.10 -11.41
N ASN A 678 3.91 -28.23 -10.64
CA ASN A 678 3.00 -28.62 -9.56
C ASN A 678 1.88 -27.60 -9.42
N GLU A 679 0.74 -27.92 -10.02
CA GLU A 679 -0.43 -27.03 -10.09
C GLU A 679 -0.94 -26.63 -8.70
N VAL A 680 -0.96 -27.57 -7.74
CA VAL A 680 -1.44 -27.31 -6.37
C VAL A 680 -0.57 -26.27 -5.67
N ARG A 681 0.76 -26.37 -5.80
CA ARG A 681 1.68 -25.38 -5.21
C ARG A 681 1.56 -24.02 -5.91
N CYS A 682 1.41 -24.01 -7.24
CA CYS A 682 1.14 -22.77 -7.97
C CYS A 682 -0.11 -22.07 -7.46
N VAL A 683 -1.21 -22.80 -7.24
CA VAL A 683 -2.45 -22.22 -6.68
C VAL A 683 -2.19 -21.58 -5.32
N ILE A 684 -1.52 -22.29 -4.39
CA ILE A 684 -1.22 -21.76 -3.04
C ILE A 684 -0.43 -20.45 -3.12
N TYR A 685 0.63 -20.42 -3.93
CA TYR A 685 1.47 -19.23 -4.05
C TYR A 685 0.75 -18.08 -4.77
N HIS A 686 -0.06 -18.35 -5.80
CA HIS A 686 -0.87 -17.31 -6.43
C HIS A 686 -1.97 -16.77 -5.51
N GLU A 687 -2.60 -17.60 -4.67
CA GLU A 687 -3.54 -17.12 -3.64
C GLU A 687 -2.86 -16.23 -2.61
N PHE A 688 -1.60 -16.53 -2.25
CA PHE A 688 -0.81 -15.65 -1.40
C PHE A 688 -0.50 -14.32 -2.10
N GLN A 689 -0.10 -14.34 -3.37
CA GLN A 689 0.08 -13.11 -4.15
C GLN A 689 -1.19 -12.29 -4.24
N LEU A 690 -2.35 -12.94 -4.37
CA LEU A 690 -3.65 -12.28 -4.41
C LEU A 690 -3.93 -11.55 -3.09
N ALA A 691 -3.60 -12.17 -1.96
CA ALA A 691 -3.69 -11.53 -0.65
C ALA A 691 -2.76 -10.31 -0.56
N LEU A 692 -1.53 -10.40 -1.08
CA LEU A 692 -0.60 -9.26 -1.17
C LEU A 692 -1.13 -8.14 -2.08
N ALA A 693 -1.67 -8.47 -3.25
CA ALA A 693 -2.22 -7.50 -4.19
C ALA A 693 -3.40 -6.71 -3.60
N ARG A 694 -4.23 -7.38 -2.79
CA ARG A 694 -5.30 -6.74 -2.02
C ARG A 694 -4.74 -5.82 -0.94
N LYS A 695 -3.66 -6.22 -0.24
CA LYS A 695 -2.98 -5.37 0.75
C LYS A 695 -2.38 -4.12 0.10
N THR A 696 -1.81 -4.22 -1.10
CA THR A 696 -1.23 -3.08 -1.84
C THR A 696 -2.25 -2.28 -2.64
N ALA A 697 -3.54 -2.65 -2.57
CA ALA A 697 -4.63 -2.07 -3.34
C ALA A 697 -4.40 -2.04 -4.87
N ASN A 698 -3.53 -2.91 -5.40
CA ASN A 698 -3.27 -3.00 -6.84
C ASN A 698 -4.36 -3.83 -7.54
N LYS A 699 -5.41 -3.14 -8.00
CA LYS A 699 -6.57 -3.78 -8.65
C LYS A 699 -6.24 -4.42 -9.99
N VAL A 700 -5.29 -3.88 -10.75
CA VAL A 700 -4.88 -4.47 -12.04
C VAL A 700 -4.24 -5.84 -11.81
N LEU A 701 -3.32 -5.92 -10.85
CA LEU A 701 -2.63 -7.16 -10.50
C LEU A 701 -3.58 -8.15 -9.80
N GLU A 702 -4.53 -7.67 -8.99
CA GLU A 702 -5.60 -8.51 -8.42
C GLU A 702 -6.40 -9.23 -9.52
N GLY A 703 -6.84 -8.51 -10.56
CA GLY A 703 -7.59 -9.09 -11.67
C GLY A 703 -6.80 -10.15 -12.44
N GLN A 704 -5.52 -9.87 -12.73
CA GLN A 704 -4.62 -10.80 -13.43
C GLN A 704 -4.36 -12.08 -12.63
N LEU A 705 -4.15 -11.97 -11.31
CA LEU A 705 -3.93 -13.14 -10.45
C LEU A 705 -5.17 -14.02 -10.34
N LEU A 706 -6.36 -13.43 -10.23
CA LEU A 706 -7.62 -14.17 -10.22
C LEU A 706 -7.82 -14.94 -11.54
N GLU A 707 -7.44 -14.36 -12.67
CA GLU A 707 -7.46 -15.04 -13.97
C GLU A 707 -6.46 -16.20 -14.02
N ALA A 708 -5.22 -16.01 -13.56
CA ALA A 708 -4.22 -17.08 -13.50
C ALA A 708 -4.65 -18.24 -12.59
N ILE A 709 -5.22 -17.93 -11.42
CA ILE A 709 -5.77 -18.94 -10.49
C ILE A 709 -6.93 -19.70 -11.14
N SER A 710 -7.81 -19.01 -11.87
CA SER A 710 -8.90 -19.64 -12.61
C SER A 710 -8.38 -20.65 -13.65
N GLN A 711 -7.35 -20.29 -14.42
CA GLN A 711 -6.73 -21.19 -15.40
C GLN A 711 -6.09 -22.42 -14.76
N LEU A 712 -5.44 -22.28 -13.60
CA LEU A 712 -4.90 -23.42 -12.84
C LEU A 712 -5.99 -24.34 -12.29
N TYR A 713 -7.11 -23.79 -11.82
CA TYR A 713 -8.25 -24.62 -11.43
C TYR A 713 -8.91 -25.32 -12.61
N LEU A 714 -8.89 -24.71 -13.80
CA LEU A 714 -9.36 -25.35 -15.02
C LEU A 714 -8.48 -26.54 -15.43
N SER A 715 -7.15 -26.47 -15.25
CA SER A 715 -6.24 -27.56 -15.64
C SER A 715 -6.35 -28.78 -14.71
N LEU A 716 -6.72 -28.59 -13.44
CA LEU A 716 -6.96 -29.68 -12.48
C LEU A 716 -8.06 -30.67 -12.90
N GLY A 717 -8.97 -30.28 -13.80
CA GLY A 717 -9.90 -31.20 -14.47
C GLY A 717 -11.05 -31.78 -13.63
N THR A 718 -11.19 -31.40 -12.35
CA THR A 718 -12.26 -31.92 -11.47
C THR A 718 -13.48 -31.01 -11.40
N GLU A 719 -14.66 -31.58 -11.17
CA GLU A 719 -15.92 -30.78 -11.09
C GLU A 719 -15.87 -29.69 -10.00
N ARG A 720 -15.25 -30.00 -8.85
CA ARG A 720 -15.04 -29.01 -7.77
C ARG A 720 -14.09 -27.89 -8.22
N ALA A 721 -13.03 -28.24 -8.94
CA ALA A 721 -12.07 -27.25 -9.45
C ALA A 721 -12.72 -26.35 -10.51
N TYR A 722 -13.56 -26.88 -11.40
CA TYR A 722 -14.31 -26.05 -12.36
C TYR A 722 -15.24 -25.04 -11.67
N LYS A 723 -15.91 -25.43 -10.58
CA LYS A 723 -16.71 -24.50 -9.76
C LYS A 723 -15.85 -23.39 -9.16
N SER A 724 -14.69 -23.73 -8.59
CA SER A 724 -13.73 -22.74 -8.09
C SER A 724 -13.20 -21.82 -9.20
N ALA A 725 -12.84 -22.36 -10.36
CA ALA A 725 -12.40 -21.58 -11.53
C ALA A 725 -13.46 -20.58 -11.96
N LEU A 726 -14.74 -20.98 -11.94
CA LEU A 726 -15.85 -20.10 -12.28
C LEU A 726 -15.96 -18.93 -11.30
N ASP A 727 -15.85 -19.20 -10.00
CA ASP A 727 -15.90 -18.16 -8.96
C ASP A 727 -14.74 -17.17 -9.11
N TYR A 728 -13.52 -17.67 -9.36
CA TYR A 728 -12.35 -16.83 -9.61
C TYR A 728 -12.50 -15.98 -10.89
N THR A 729 -13.01 -16.57 -11.98
CA THR A 729 -13.29 -15.87 -13.24
C THR A 729 -14.33 -14.76 -13.07
N LYS A 730 -15.40 -15.00 -12.29
CA LYS A 730 -16.42 -13.98 -12.01
C LYS A 730 -15.86 -12.82 -11.19
N ARG A 731 -14.95 -13.11 -10.25
CA ARG A 731 -14.28 -12.07 -9.46
C ARG A 731 -13.33 -11.24 -10.32
N SER A 732 -12.52 -11.86 -11.20
CA SER A 732 -11.65 -11.11 -12.10
C SER A 732 -12.45 -10.26 -13.08
N LEU A 733 -13.55 -10.82 -13.60
CA LEU A 733 -14.48 -10.12 -14.49
C LEU A 733 -15.04 -8.85 -13.86
N GLY A 734 -15.50 -8.91 -12.60
CA GLY A 734 -15.98 -7.72 -11.87
C GLY A 734 -14.93 -6.61 -11.81
N ILE A 735 -13.66 -6.98 -11.52
CA ILE A 735 -12.55 -6.03 -11.50
C ILE A 735 -12.27 -5.45 -12.89
N PHE A 736 -12.30 -6.26 -13.94
CA PHE A 736 -12.07 -5.75 -15.31
C PHE A 736 -13.17 -4.81 -15.80
N ILE A 737 -14.43 -5.06 -15.40
CA ILE A 737 -15.56 -4.16 -15.64
C ILE A 737 -15.33 -2.82 -14.92
N ASP A 738 -14.98 -2.87 -13.63
CA ASP A 738 -14.72 -1.67 -12.81
C ASP A 738 -13.54 -0.84 -13.37
N LEU A 739 -12.51 -1.51 -13.88
CA LEU A 739 -11.33 -0.90 -14.52
C LEU A 739 -11.58 -0.47 -15.99
N GLN A 740 -12.75 -0.76 -16.55
CA GLN A 740 -13.10 -0.53 -17.96
C GLN A 740 -12.14 -1.20 -18.97
N GLN A 741 -11.50 -2.32 -18.59
CA GLN A 741 -10.59 -3.09 -19.45
C GLN A 741 -11.40 -4.04 -20.35
N LYS A 742 -12.01 -3.49 -21.41
CA LYS A 742 -12.95 -4.19 -22.30
C LYS A 742 -12.38 -5.45 -22.96
N GLU A 743 -11.11 -5.46 -23.31
CA GLU A 743 -10.46 -6.65 -23.88
C GLU A 743 -10.40 -7.82 -22.88
N LYS A 744 -10.01 -7.53 -21.64
CA LYS A 744 -9.93 -8.53 -20.57
C LYS A 744 -11.32 -8.95 -20.09
N GLU A 745 -12.27 -8.02 -20.08
CA GLU A 745 -13.68 -8.29 -19.84
C GLU A 745 -14.21 -9.33 -20.85
N ALA A 746 -13.99 -9.11 -22.15
CA ALA A 746 -14.44 -10.02 -23.20
C ALA A 746 -13.82 -11.42 -23.07
N ARG A 747 -12.51 -11.51 -22.80
CA ARG A 747 -11.83 -12.78 -22.55
C ARG A 747 -12.35 -13.50 -21.30
N ALA A 748 -12.61 -12.77 -20.21
CA ALA A 748 -13.15 -13.34 -18.98
C ALA A 748 -14.59 -13.85 -19.14
N TRP A 749 -15.45 -13.14 -19.88
CA TRP A 749 -16.79 -13.63 -20.26
C TRP A 749 -16.71 -14.93 -21.05
N LEU A 750 -15.79 -15.02 -22.02
CA LEU A 750 -15.59 -16.22 -22.83
C LEU A 750 -15.09 -17.39 -21.99
N GLN A 751 -14.13 -17.16 -21.09
CA GLN A 751 -13.63 -18.19 -20.15
C GLN A 751 -14.74 -18.72 -19.24
N ALA A 752 -15.60 -17.84 -18.71
CA ALA A 752 -16.77 -18.27 -17.95
C ALA A 752 -17.74 -19.11 -18.80
N GLY A 753 -17.98 -18.72 -20.05
CA GLY A 753 -18.74 -19.52 -21.02
C GLY A 753 -18.15 -20.93 -21.24
N LYS A 754 -16.81 -21.03 -21.38
CA LYS A 754 -16.10 -22.31 -21.47
C LYS A 754 -16.28 -23.16 -20.22
N ILE A 755 -16.21 -22.58 -19.03
CA ILE A 755 -16.40 -23.30 -17.77
C ILE A 755 -17.85 -23.80 -17.64
N TYR A 756 -18.83 -22.97 -18.00
CA TYR A 756 -20.24 -23.37 -18.03
C TYR A 756 -20.51 -24.48 -19.04
N TYR A 757 -19.82 -24.47 -20.18
CA TYR A 757 -19.86 -25.56 -21.14
C TYR A 757 -19.40 -26.84 -20.44
N ILE A 758 -18.19 -26.87 -19.88
CA ILE A 758 -17.65 -28.05 -19.17
C ILE A 758 -18.58 -28.56 -18.06
N LEU A 759 -19.23 -27.66 -17.31
CA LEU A 759 -20.20 -27.98 -16.26
C LEU A 759 -21.60 -28.41 -16.79
N ARG A 760 -21.80 -28.45 -18.10
CA ARG A 760 -23.05 -28.80 -18.81
C ARG A 760 -24.24 -27.90 -18.48
N GLN A 761 -24.00 -26.60 -18.35
CA GLN A 761 -25.05 -25.59 -18.10
C GLN A 761 -25.35 -24.79 -19.38
N ASN A 762 -25.92 -25.46 -20.39
CA ASN A 762 -25.99 -24.97 -21.77
C ASN A 762 -26.71 -23.61 -21.91
N GLU A 763 -27.76 -23.35 -21.12
CA GLU A 763 -28.48 -22.06 -21.15
C GLU A 763 -27.58 -20.86 -20.83
N LEU A 764 -26.57 -21.06 -19.96
CA LEU A 764 -25.64 -20.00 -19.57
C LEU A 764 -24.48 -19.87 -20.56
N VAL A 765 -24.13 -20.93 -21.29
CA VAL A 765 -23.04 -20.91 -22.28
C VAL A 765 -23.35 -19.89 -23.37
N ASP A 766 -24.52 -19.98 -23.96
CA ASP A 766 -24.92 -19.12 -25.07
C ASP A 766 -24.98 -17.64 -24.62
N LEU A 767 -25.49 -17.37 -23.42
CA LEU A 767 -25.54 -16.02 -22.84
C LEU A 767 -24.13 -15.44 -22.63
N TYR A 768 -23.22 -16.19 -21.99
CA TYR A 768 -21.88 -15.71 -21.67
C TYR A 768 -21.03 -15.49 -22.93
N ILE A 769 -21.14 -16.37 -23.93
CA ILE A 769 -20.47 -16.20 -25.22
C ILE A 769 -21.02 -14.96 -25.96
N GLN A 770 -22.34 -14.73 -25.95
CA GLN A 770 -22.93 -13.54 -26.56
C GLN A 770 -22.46 -12.24 -25.89
N VAL A 771 -22.39 -12.21 -24.56
CA VAL A 771 -21.88 -11.03 -23.83
C VAL A 771 -20.39 -10.80 -24.11
N ALA A 772 -19.58 -11.85 -24.18
CA ALA A 772 -18.16 -11.74 -24.56
C ALA A 772 -18.00 -11.07 -25.93
N GLN A 773 -18.84 -11.43 -26.89
CA GLN A 773 -18.81 -10.87 -28.24
C GLN A 773 -19.22 -9.41 -28.27
N ASN A 774 -20.29 -9.05 -27.56
CA ASN A 774 -20.70 -7.66 -27.45
C ASN A 774 -19.58 -6.82 -26.82
N ALA A 775 -18.94 -7.31 -25.76
CA ALA A 775 -17.81 -6.64 -25.12
C ALA A 775 -16.62 -6.44 -26.08
N ALA A 776 -16.33 -7.42 -26.94
CA ALA A 776 -15.32 -7.32 -27.99
C ALA A 776 -15.67 -6.29 -29.06
N LEU A 777 -16.92 -6.27 -29.52
CA LEU A 777 -17.37 -5.29 -30.53
C LEU A 777 -17.26 -3.85 -30.02
N TYR A 778 -17.41 -3.62 -28.71
CA TYR A 778 -17.20 -2.31 -28.11
C TYR A 778 -15.74 -1.83 -28.13
N THR A 779 -14.74 -2.70 -28.29
CA THR A 779 -13.33 -2.25 -28.40
C THR A 779 -13.02 -1.63 -29.77
N GLY A 780 -13.80 -1.98 -30.79
CA GLY A 780 -13.56 -1.58 -32.17
C GLY A 780 -12.35 -2.26 -32.82
N ASP A 781 -11.72 -3.24 -32.15
CA ASP A 781 -10.61 -4.01 -32.71
C ASP A 781 -11.13 -5.28 -33.42
N PRO A 782 -11.08 -5.35 -34.77
CA PRO A 782 -11.58 -6.50 -35.51
C PRO A 782 -10.72 -7.76 -35.29
N LYS A 783 -9.44 -7.62 -34.90
CA LYS A 783 -8.56 -8.77 -34.63
C LYS A 783 -8.96 -9.46 -33.34
N LEU A 784 -9.21 -8.71 -32.27
CA LEU A 784 -9.74 -9.26 -31.02
C LEU A 784 -11.10 -9.93 -31.23
N GLY A 785 -11.98 -9.32 -32.03
CA GLY A 785 -13.26 -9.92 -32.40
C GLY A 785 -13.08 -11.28 -33.08
N LEU A 786 -12.18 -11.35 -34.08
CA LEU A 786 -11.84 -12.58 -34.80
C LEU A 786 -11.30 -13.67 -33.85
N GLU A 787 -10.34 -13.34 -32.99
CA GLU A 787 -9.78 -14.25 -31.98
C GLU A 787 -10.88 -14.82 -31.06
N LEU A 788 -11.81 -13.98 -30.60
CA LEU A 788 -12.88 -14.39 -29.70
C LEU A 788 -13.95 -15.24 -30.41
N PHE A 789 -14.26 -14.96 -31.68
CA PHE A 789 -15.18 -15.81 -32.46
C PHE A 789 -14.57 -17.18 -32.73
N GLU A 790 -13.29 -17.24 -33.10
CA GLU A 790 -12.57 -18.51 -33.25
C GLU A 790 -12.55 -19.28 -31.92
N ALA A 791 -12.18 -18.62 -30.82
CA ALA A 791 -12.12 -19.24 -29.51
C ALA A 791 -13.51 -19.70 -29.00
N ALA A 792 -14.59 -18.98 -29.33
CA ALA A 792 -15.95 -19.42 -29.05
C ALA A 792 -16.32 -20.69 -29.84
N GLY A 793 -15.97 -20.76 -31.12
CA GLY A 793 -16.12 -21.97 -31.92
C GLY A 793 -15.31 -23.14 -31.35
N ASP A 794 -14.08 -22.88 -30.86
CA ASP A 794 -13.18 -23.88 -30.31
C ASP A 794 -13.72 -24.56 -29.03
N ILE A 795 -14.55 -23.85 -28.25
CA ILE A 795 -15.25 -24.43 -27.09
C ILE A 795 -16.15 -25.59 -27.54
N PHE A 796 -16.92 -25.39 -28.60
CA PHE A 796 -17.83 -26.42 -29.14
C PHE A 796 -17.09 -27.47 -29.97
N PHE A 797 -16.09 -27.07 -30.77
CA PHE A 797 -15.29 -27.97 -31.61
C PHE A 797 -14.57 -29.05 -30.78
N ASN A 798 -13.88 -28.62 -29.72
CA ASN A 798 -13.15 -29.53 -28.82
C ASN A 798 -14.07 -30.27 -27.84
N GLY A 799 -15.29 -29.77 -27.66
CA GLY A 799 -16.26 -30.31 -26.73
C GLY A 799 -16.83 -31.68 -27.13
N THR A 800 -17.68 -32.26 -26.28
CA THR A 800 -18.29 -33.60 -26.54
C THR A 800 -19.77 -33.56 -26.90
N TRP A 801 -20.42 -32.39 -26.79
CA TRP A 801 -21.82 -32.17 -27.14
C TRP A 801 -21.99 -30.88 -27.95
N GLU A 802 -23.08 -30.78 -28.73
CA GLU A 802 -23.43 -29.58 -29.52
C GLU A 802 -22.31 -29.08 -30.45
N ARG A 803 -21.50 -29.98 -31.01
CA ARG A 803 -20.40 -29.64 -31.94
C ARG A 803 -20.88 -28.89 -33.19
N GLU A 804 -22.13 -29.11 -33.59
CA GLU A 804 -22.80 -28.42 -34.70
C GLU A 804 -22.79 -26.89 -34.52
N LYS A 805 -22.89 -26.39 -33.27
CA LYS A 805 -22.84 -24.94 -32.99
C LYS A 805 -21.53 -24.31 -33.44
N ALA A 806 -20.41 -25.05 -33.42
CA ALA A 806 -19.11 -24.56 -33.88
C ALA A 806 -19.15 -24.10 -35.35
N VAL A 807 -19.96 -24.76 -36.20
CA VAL A 807 -20.13 -24.39 -37.61
C VAL A 807 -20.62 -22.96 -37.74
N SER A 808 -21.63 -22.56 -36.95
CA SER A 808 -22.17 -21.18 -36.99
C SER A 808 -21.14 -20.14 -36.54
N PHE A 809 -20.29 -20.44 -35.56
CA PHE A 809 -19.25 -19.51 -35.11
C PHE A 809 -18.16 -19.33 -36.16
N TYR A 810 -17.73 -20.41 -36.81
CA TYR A 810 -16.71 -20.33 -37.84
C TYR A 810 -17.25 -19.74 -39.15
N ARG A 811 -18.34 -20.30 -39.70
CA ARG A 811 -18.91 -19.93 -41.01
C ARG A 811 -19.54 -18.55 -41.01
N ASP A 812 -20.42 -18.26 -40.04
CA ASP A 812 -21.27 -17.06 -40.11
C ASP A 812 -20.61 -15.84 -39.47
N ARG A 813 -19.59 -16.04 -38.62
CA ARG A 813 -18.97 -14.97 -37.82
C ARG A 813 -17.48 -14.80 -38.06
N ALA A 814 -16.68 -15.81 -37.74
CA ALA A 814 -15.22 -15.70 -37.80
C ALA A 814 -14.69 -15.57 -39.24
N LEU A 815 -15.18 -16.38 -40.18
CA LEU A 815 -14.69 -16.41 -41.55
C LEU A 815 -14.95 -15.10 -42.31
N PRO A 816 -16.16 -14.49 -42.29
CA PRO A 816 -16.38 -13.18 -42.90
C PRO A 816 -15.48 -12.10 -42.29
N LEU A 817 -15.25 -12.14 -40.97
CA LEU A 817 -14.34 -11.20 -40.31
C LEU A 817 -12.89 -11.39 -40.74
N ALA A 818 -12.40 -12.63 -40.85
CA ALA A 818 -11.06 -12.92 -41.36
C ALA A 818 -10.85 -12.36 -42.77
N VAL A 819 -11.83 -12.55 -43.66
CA VAL A 819 -11.83 -12.00 -45.02
C VAL A 819 -11.80 -10.46 -45.00
N THR A 820 -12.62 -9.82 -44.16
CA THR A 820 -12.63 -8.34 -44.06
C THR A 820 -11.33 -7.76 -43.48
N VAL A 821 -10.67 -8.48 -42.58
CA VAL A 821 -9.36 -8.10 -42.00
C VAL A 821 -8.21 -8.40 -42.97
N GLY A 822 -8.41 -9.31 -43.92
CA GLY A 822 -7.39 -9.77 -44.86
C GLY A 822 -6.40 -10.76 -44.26
N ASP A 823 -6.78 -11.47 -43.19
CA ASP A 823 -5.93 -12.46 -42.53
C ASP A 823 -6.10 -13.85 -43.17
N GLN A 824 -5.32 -14.10 -44.21
CA GLN A 824 -5.36 -15.34 -45.00
C GLN A 824 -4.94 -16.59 -44.21
N GLU A 825 -4.11 -16.44 -43.17
CA GLU A 825 -3.71 -17.57 -42.33
C GLU A 825 -4.87 -18.03 -41.44
N VAL A 826 -5.60 -17.09 -40.85
CA VAL A 826 -6.79 -17.40 -40.05
C VAL A 826 -7.92 -17.92 -40.94
N GLU A 827 -8.11 -17.35 -42.14
CA GLU A 827 -9.08 -17.84 -43.12
C GLU A 827 -8.82 -19.32 -43.47
N LEU A 828 -7.58 -19.66 -43.82
CA LEU A 828 -7.17 -21.04 -44.10
C LEU A 828 -7.43 -21.97 -42.90
N ARG A 829 -7.11 -21.51 -41.69
CA ARG A 829 -7.32 -22.27 -40.45
C ARG A 829 -8.80 -22.53 -40.19
N LEU A 830 -9.65 -21.53 -40.38
CA LEU A 830 -11.11 -21.64 -40.20
C LEU A 830 -11.73 -22.56 -41.25
N CYS A 831 -11.36 -22.43 -42.52
CA CYS A 831 -11.80 -23.35 -43.58
C CYS A 831 -11.41 -24.79 -43.26
N ASN A 832 -10.17 -25.01 -42.78
CA ASN A 832 -9.76 -26.32 -42.29
C ASN A 832 -10.62 -26.79 -41.10
N LYS A 833 -10.88 -25.96 -40.08
CA LYS A 833 -11.74 -26.37 -38.96
C LYS A 833 -13.16 -26.76 -39.43
N LEU A 834 -13.73 -26.00 -40.36
CA LEU A 834 -15.04 -26.27 -40.97
C LEU A 834 -15.08 -27.59 -41.75
N VAL A 835 -14.10 -27.85 -42.61
CA VAL A 835 -14.00 -29.11 -43.38
C VAL A 835 -13.96 -30.33 -42.46
N ALA A 836 -13.19 -30.25 -41.38
CA ALA A 836 -13.10 -31.33 -40.40
C ALA A 836 -14.43 -31.56 -39.67
N LEU A 837 -15.12 -30.48 -39.27
CA LEU A 837 -16.43 -30.54 -38.62
C LEU A 837 -17.52 -31.11 -39.53
N LEU A 838 -17.68 -30.55 -40.73
CA LEU A 838 -18.73 -30.95 -41.68
C LEU A 838 -18.55 -32.40 -42.13
N SER A 839 -17.30 -32.85 -42.28
CA SER A 839 -16.99 -34.26 -42.44
C SER A 839 -17.47 -35.07 -41.24
N ALA A 840 -17.18 -34.66 -40.00
CA ALA A 840 -17.61 -35.39 -38.81
C ALA A 840 -19.13 -35.41 -38.57
N LEU A 841 -19.86 -34.41 -39.07
CA LEU A 841 -21.32 -34.25 -38.94
C LEU A 841 -22.12 -34.89 -40.09
N GLU A 842 -21.46 -35.68 -40.94
CA GLU A 842 -22.09 -36.35 -42.11
C GLU A 842 -22.72 -35.38 -43.13
N ALA A 843 -22.21 -34.15 -43.22
CA ALA A 843 -22.55 -33.15 -44.24
C ALA A 843 -21.39 -32.90 -45.22
N PRO A 844 -20.87 -33.91 -45.93
CA PRO A 844 -19.67 -33.79 -46.75
C PRO A 844 -19.82 -32.85 -47.96
N GLN A 845 -21.05 -32.63 -48.43
CA GLN A 845 -21.33 -31.76 -49.58
C GLN A 845 -20.99 -30.29 -49.28
N GLU A 846 -21.38 -29.78 -48.11
CA GLU A 846 -21.04 -28.42 -47.68
C GLU A 846 -19.53 -28.27 -47.40
N GLY A 847 -18.88 -29.36 -46.97
CA GLY A 847 -17.44 -29.36 -46.71
C GLY A 847 -16.58 -29.18 -47.97
N LEU A 848 -17.11 -29.47 -49.17
CA LEU A 848 -16.34 -29.35 -50.41
C LEU A 848 -15.98 -27.90 -50.74
N GLU A 849 -16.90 -26.95 -50.52
CA GLU A 849 -16.68 -25.53 -50.79
C GLU A 849 -15.47 -25.02 -49.98
N PHE A 850 -15.51 -25.22 -48.66
CA PHE A 850 -14.42 -24.83 -47.76
C PHE A 850 -13.12 -25.59 -48.01
N ALA A 851 -13.18 -26.83 -48.50
CA ALA A 851 -11.98 -27.61 -48.82
C ALA A 851 -11.29 -27.09 -50.10
N HIS A 852 -12.06 -26.64 -51.09
CA HIS A 852 -11.52 -25.97 -52.27
C HIS A 852 -10.97 -24.58 -51.95
N GLU A 853 -11.63 -23.81 -51.10
CA GLU A 853 -11.11 -22.53 -50.59
C GLU A 853 -9.81 -22.71 -49.81
N ALA A 854 -9.76 -23.69 -48.89
CA ALA A 854 -8.54 -24.02 -48.16
C ALA A 854 -7.39 -24.43 -49.10
N LEU A 855 -7.69 -25.18 -50.17
CA LEU A 855 -6.70 -25.52 -51.18
C LEU A 855 -6.18 -24.26 -51.90
N ALA A 856 -7.08 -23.41 -52.37
CA ALA A 856 -6.71 -22.16 -53.05
C ALA A 856 -5.83 -21.27 -52.16
N LEU A 857 -6.23 -21.08 -50.90
CA LEU A 857 -5.48 -20.30 -49.91
C LEU A 857 -4.10 -20.90 -49.61
N SER A 858 -4.02 -22.22 -49.46
CA SER A 858 -2.73 -22.89 -49.22
C SER A 858 -1.75 -22.72 -50.37
N ILE A 859 -2.23 -22.74 -51.62
CA ILE A 859 -1.42 -22.50 -52.81
C ILE A 859 -0.97 -21.04 -52.86
N THR A 860 -1.86 -20.08 -52.57
CA THR A 860 -1.49 -18.66 -52.56
C THR A 860 -0.47 -18.31 -51.47
N LEU A 861 -0.56 -18.96 -50.30
CA LEU A 861 0.38 -18.78 -49.20
C LEU A 861 1.70 -19.56 -49.40
N GLY A 862 1.75 -20.48 -50.36
CA GLY A 862 2.91 -21.34 -50.61
C GLY A 862 3.15 -22.41 -49.53
N ASP A 863 2.14 -22.71 -48.70
CA ASP A 863 2.22 -23.69 -47.63
C ASP A 863 1.94 -25.11 -48.16
N ARG A 864 3.02 -25.81 -48.52
CA ARG A 864 2.97 -27.18 -49.06
C ARG A 864 2.33 -28.19 -48.10
N LEU A 865 2.46 -28.00 -46.78
CA LEU A 865 1.86 -28.91 -45.81
C LEU A 865 0.35 -28.74 -45.79
N ASN A 866 -0.13 -27.50 -45.75
CA ASN A 866 -1.57 -27.23 -45.82
C ASN A 866 -2.17 -27.57 -47.18
N GLU A 867 -1.42 -27.45 -48.28
CA GLU A 867 -1.82 -27.92 -49.60
C GLU A 867 -2.05 -29.44 -49.61
N ARG A 868 -1.11 -30.21 -49.05
CA ARG A 868 -1.25 -31.66 -48.86
C ARG A 868 -2.49 -32.00 -48.03
N VAL A 869 -2.70 -31.28 -46.93
CA VAL A 869 -3.84 -31.48 -46.03
C VAL A 869 -5.17 -31.17 -46.74
N ALA A 870 -5.23 -30.12 -47.55
CA ALA A 870 -6.42 -29.76 -48.31
C ALA A 870 -6.77 -30.83 -49.36
N TYR A 871 -5.78 -31.31 -50.14
CA TYR A 871 -6.00 -32.43 -51.08
C TYR A 871 -6.45 -33.71 -50.38
N HIS A 872 -5.83 -34.06 -49.25
CA HIS A 872 -6.26 -35.22 -48.46
C HIS A 872 -7.71 -35.08 -48.01
N ARG A 873 -8.11 -33.90 -47.52
CA ARG A 873 -9.47 -33.64 -47.07
C ARG A 873 -10.48 -33.71 -48.22
N LEU A 874 -10.18 -33.11 -49.38
CA LEU A 874 -11.00 -33.25 -50.59
C LEU A 874 -11.18 -34.73 -50.97
N ALA A 875 -10.10 -35.51 -50.95
CA ALA A 875 -10.15 -36.93 -51.24
C ALA A 875 -11.08 -37.68 -50.27
N THR A 876 -10.98 -37.39 -48.97
CA THR A 876 -11.86 -38.01 -47.96
C THR A 876 -13.32 -37.61 -48.11
N LEU A 877 -13.61 -36.37 -48.51
CA LEU A 877 -14.98 -35.90 -48.73
C LEU A 877 -15.58 -36.58 -49.97
N HIS A 878 -14.84 -36.64 -51.08
CA HIS A 878 -15.26 -37.33 -52.29
C HIS A 878 -15.47 -38.83 -52.08
N HIS A 879 -14.62 -39.48 -51.29
CA HIS A 879 -14.83 -40.88 -50.93
C HIS A 879 -16.15 -41.09 -50.18
N ARG A 880 -16.49 -40.22 -49.22
CA ARG A 880 -17.76 -40.30 -48.48
C ARG A 880 -18.99 -40.02 -49.34
N LEU A 881 -18.84 -39.21 -50.39
CA LEU A 881 -19.88 -38.94 -51.39
C LEU A 881 -20.02 -40.07 -52.42
N GLY A 882 -19.13 -41.08 -52.41
CA GLY A 882 -19.12 -42.18 -53.37
C GLY A 882 -18.44 -41.86 -54.70
N HIS A 883 -17.72 -40.72 -54.79
CA HIS A 883 -16.98 -40.33 -55.99
C HIS A 883 -15.56 -40.95 -55.99
N GLY A 884 -15.48 -42.27 -56.19
CA GLY A 884 -14.23 -43.04 -56.06
C GLY A 884 -13.07 -42.54 -56.94
N GLU A 885 -13.33 -42.23 -58.21
CA GLU A 885 -12.29 -41.75 -59.15
C GLU A 885 -11.69 -40.40 -58.73
N LEU A 886 -12.54 -39.47 -58.26
CA LEU A 886 -12.09 -38.17 -57.76
C LEU A 886 -11.33 -38.32 -56.44
N ALA A 887 -11.79 -39.20 -55.56
CA ALA A 887 -11.11 -39.50 -54.31
C ALA A 887 -9.69 -40.05 -54.57
N GLU A 888 -9.55 -41.00 -55.50
CA GLU A 888 -8.26 -41.51 -55.93
C GLU A 888 -7.35 -40.41 -56.46
N HIS A 889 -7.85 -39.59 -57.40
CA HIS A 889 -7.09 -38.49 -57.98
C HIS A 889 -6.53 -37.54 -56.90
N PHE A 890 -7.37 -37.11 -55.95
CA PHE A 890 -6.93 -36.18 -54.89
C PHE A 890 -6.00 -36.83 -53.87
N PHE A 891 -6.16 -38.12 -53.55
CA PHE A 891 -5.19 -38.83 -52.70
C PHE A 891 -3.83 -38.94 -53.37
N LEU A 892 -3.77 -39.29 -54.67
CA LEU A 892 -2.52 -39.33 -55.42
C LEU A 892 -1.86 -37.96 -55.49
N LYS A 893 -2.65 -36.89 -55.67
CA LYS A 893 -2.14 -35.51 -55.63
C LYS A 893 -1.55 -35.18 -54.26
N ALA A 894 -2.22 -35.53 -53.16
CA ALA A 894 -1.68 -35.35 -51.82
C ALA A 894 -0.36 -36.12 -51.60
N LEU A 895 -0.26 -37.36 -52.12
CA LEU A 895 0.97 -38.16 -52.04
C LEU A 895 2.12 -37.55 -52.84
N SER A 896 1.85 -36.90 -53.97
CA SER A 896 2.87 -36.24 -54.80
C SER A 896 3.53 -35.03 -54.13
N LEU A 897 2.91 -34.48 -53.08
CA LEU A 897 3.41 -33.34 -52.31
C LEU A 897 4.25 -33.74 -51.09
N CYS A 898 4.37 -35.03 -50.80
CA CYS A 898 5.22 -35.52 -49.73
C CYS A 898 6.71 -35.39 -50.11
N SER A 899 7.55 -35.11 -49.10
CA SER A 899 9.02 -35.09 -49.21
C SER A 899 9.57 -36.44 -49.65
N SER A 900 10.54 -36.41 -50.56
CA SER A 900 11.36 -37.57 -50.94
C SER A 900 12.83 -37.16 -50.93
N PRO A 901 13.73 -37.84 -50.18
CA PRO A 901 13.52 -39.06 -49.39
C PRO A 901 12.68 -38.83 -48.12
N LEU A 902 12.10 -39.93 -47.61
CA LEU A 902 11.30 -39.97 -46.38
C LEU A 902 12.24 -39.75 -45.18
N GLU A 903 12.01 -38.70 -44.39
CA GLU A 903 12.90 -38.33 -43.28
C GLU A 903 12.37 -38.87 -41.94
N PHE A 904 11.07 -39.12 -41.82
CA PHE A 904 10.41 -39.46 -40.55
C PHE A 904 9.41 -40.63 -40.66
N ASP A 905 9.29 -41.40 -39.57
CA ASP A 905 8.34 -42.51 -39.41
C ASP A 905 6.86 -42.07 -39.51
N GLU A 906 6.56 -40.81 -39.24
CA GLU A 906 5.20 -40.26 -39.35
C GLU A 906 4.76 -40.11 -40.81
N GLU A 907 5.70 -39.85 -41.72
CA GLU A 907 5.45 -39.74 -43.16
C GLU A 907 5.20 -41.13 -43.75
N THR A 908 6.00 -42.12 -43.39
CA THR A 908 5.80 -43.52 -43.82
C THR A 908 4.46 -44.07 -43.32
N LEU A 909 4.07 -43.73 -42.08
CA LEU A 909 2.74 -44.07 -41.55
C LEU A 909 1.61 -43.41 -42.36
N TYR A 910 1.81 -42.20 -42.86
CA TYR A 910 0.83 -41.53 -43.73
C TYR A 910 0.67 -42.30 -45.06
N TYR A 911 1.76 -42.73 -45.71
CA TYR A 911 1.71 -43.56 -46.92
C TYR A 911 0.96 -44.88 -46.68
N VAL A 912 1.25 -45.58 -45.57
CA VAL A 912 0.53 -46.82 -45.20
C VAL A 912 -0.97 -46.57 -45.14
N LYS A 913 -1.40 -45.47 -44.50
CA LYS A 913 -2.81 -45.13 -44.33
C LYS A 913 -3.47 -44.78 -45.66
N VAL A 914 -2.85 -43.93 -46.47
CA VAL A 914 -3.44 -43.47 -47.73
C VAL A 914 -3.51 -44.62 -48.75
N TYR A 915 -2.45 -45.42 -48.91
CA TYR A 915 -2.49 -46.57 -49.82
C TYR A 915 -3.51 -47.64 -49.38
N LEU A 916 -3.69 -47.83 -48.07
CA LEU A 916 -4.76 -48.68 -47.55
C LEU A 916 -6.15 -48.17 -47.93
N VAL A 917 -6.39 -46.86 -47.79
CA VAL A 917 -7.66 -46.23 -48.16
C VAL A 917 -7.88 -46.27 -49.67
N LEU A 918 -6.86 -46.01 -50.47
CA LEU A 918 -6.90 -46.17 -51.92
C LEU A 918 -7.25 -47.61 -52.30
N GLY A 919 -6.56 -48.62 -51.75
CA GLY A 919 -6.90 -50.02 -51.98
C GLY A 919 -8.35 -50.37 -51.60
N ASP A 920 -8.86 -49.83 -50.49
CA ASP A 920 -10.26 -49.98 -50.09
C ASP A 920 -11.24 -49.30 -51.10
N ILE A 921 -10.93 -48.08 -51.59
CA ILE A 921 -11.73 -47.35 -52.60
C ILE A 921 -11.79 -48.13 -53.92
N ILE A 922 -10.64 -48.54 -54.45
CA ILE A 922 -10.57 -49.25 -55.73
C ILE A 922 -11.30 -50.61 -55.63
N PHE A 923 -11.14 -51.31 -54.50
CA PHE A 923 -11.76 -52.61 -54.30
C PHE A 923 -13.28 -52.55 -54.11
N TYR A 924 -13.79 -51.63 -53.28
CA TYR A 924 -15.22 -51.58 -52.93
C TYR A 924 -16.04 -50.63 -53.81
N ASP A 925 -15.51 -49.45 -54.13
CA ASP A 925 -16.24 -48.40 -54.85
C ASP A 925 -16.11 -48.58 -56.36
N LEU A 926 -14.88 -48.72 -56.86
CA LEU A 926 -14.61 -48.90 -58.30
C LEU A 926 -14.70 -50.37 -58.76
N LYS A 927 -14.66 -51.31 -57.82
CA LYS A 927 -14.76 -52.76 -58.05
C LYS A 927 -13.67 -53.33 -58.97
N ASP A 928 -12.46 -52.78 -58.89
CA ASP A 928 -11.28 -53.31 -59.58
C ASP A 928 -10.34 -54.04 -58.59
N PRO A 929 -10.43 -55.38 -58.48
CA PRO A 929 -9.59 -56.13 -57.56
C PRO A 929 -8.12 -56.18 -57.97
N PHE A 930 -7.80 -55.98 -59.25
CA PHE A 930 -6.43 -56.04 -59.76
C PHE A 930 -5.64 -54.80 -59.33
N ASP A 931 -6.20 -53.62 -59.56
CA ASP A 931 -5.57 -52.36 -59.18
C ASP A 931 -5.55 -52.17 -57.66
N ALA A 932 -6.59 -52.63 -56.96
CA ALA A 932 -6.62 -52.65 -55.50
C ALA A 932 -5.47 -53.49 -54.91
N ALA A 933 -5.14 -54.64 -55.52
CA ALA A 933 -4.01 -55.45 -55.08
C ALA A 933 -2.68 -54.69 -55.19
N GLY A 934 -2.51 -53.88 -56.24
CA GLY A 934 -1.35 -53.00 -56.41
C GLY A 934 -1.20 -51.99 -55.27
N TYR A 935 -2.27 -51.26 -54.93
CA TYR A 935 -2.26 -50.32 -53.80
C TYR A 935 -2.02 -51.00 -52.46
N TYR A 936 -2.60 -52.18 -52.23
CA TYR A 936 -2.32 -52.94 -51.00
C TYR A 936 -0.87 -53.43 -50.92
N GLN A 937 -0.23 -53.77 -52.05
CA GLN A 937 1.20 -54.10 -52.06
C GLN A 937 2.07 -52.87 -51.76
N LEU A 938 1.74 -51.69 -52.27
CA LEU A 938 2.41 -50.43 -51.92
C LEU A 938 2.24 -50.10 -50.43
N ALA A 939 1.04 -50.28 -49.89
CA ALA A 939 0.77 -50.14 -48.46
C ALA A 939 1.59 -51.15 -47.63
N LEU A 940 1.75 -52.38 -48.13
CA LEU A 940 2.52 -53.43 -47.46
C LEU A 940 4.00 -53.07 -47.39
N ALA A 941 4.58 -52.58 -48.49
CA ALA A 941 5.97 -52.14 -48.53
C ALA A 941 6.24 -51.06 -47.47
N ALA A 942 5.42 -50.00 -47.47
CA ALA A 942 5.54 -48.92 -46.47
C ALA A 942 5.32 -49.42 -45.02
N ALA A 943 4.44 -50.40 -44.81
CA ALA A 943 4.18 -50.95 -43.48
C ALA A 943 5.29 -51.87 -43.00
N VAL A 944 6.02 -52.53 -43.91
CA VAL A 944 7.21 -53.33 -43.63
C VAL A 944 8.37 -52.42 -43.24
N ASP A 945 8.59 -51.35 -44.00
CA ASP A 945 9.62 -50.35 -43.71
C ASP A 945 9.43 -49.70 -42.33
N LEU A 946 8.18 -49.39 -41.97
CA LEU A 946 7.81 -48.86 -40.64
C LEU A 946 7.78 -49.93 -39.52
N GLY A 947 7.76 -51.22 -39.84
CA GLY A 947 7.59 -52.30 -38.86
C GLY A 947 6.20 -52.38 -38.20
N HIS A 948 5.17 -51.76 -38.79
CA HIS A 948 3.84 -51.66 -38.18
C HIS A 948 3.00 -52.96 -38.33
N LYS A 949 3.24 -53.93 -37.43
CA LYS A 949 2.66 -55.29 -37.46
C LYS A 949 1.14 -55.37 -37.60
N LYS A 950 0.37 -54.47 -36.98
CA LYS A 950 -1.11 -54.44 -37.10
C LYS A 950 -1.58 -54.08 -38.51
N ALA A 951 -0.88 -53.15 -39.16
CA ALA A 951 -1.20 -52.77 -40.54
C ALA A 951 -0.80 -53.89 -41.50
N GLN A 952 0.39 -54.47 -41.32
CA GLN A 952 0.83 -55.64 -42.10
C GLN A 952 -0.19 -56.77 -42.01
N LEU A 953 -0.68 -57.13 -40.81
CA LEU A 953 -1.74 -58.11 -40.65
C LEU A 953 -2.99 -57.76 -41.49
N LYS A 954 -3.51 -56.53 -41.35
CA LYS A 954 -4.69 -56.08 -42.09
C LYS A 954 -4.45 -56.18 -43.60
N ILE A 955 -3.32 -55.71 -44.10
CA ILE A 955 -2.96 -55.72 -45.52
C ILE A 955 -2.83 -57.15 -46.05
N TYR A 956 -2.11 -58.03 -45.33
CA TYR A 956 -1.98 -59.44 -45.71
C TYR A 956 -3.34 -60.14 -45.76
N THR A 957 -4.27 -59.83 -44.85
CA THR A 957 -5.63 -60.38 -44.92
C THR A 957 -6.40 -59.88 -46.14
N ARG A 958 -6.27 -58.60 -46.52
CA ARG A 958 -6.91 -58.05 -47.73
C ARG A 958 -6.35 -58.66 -49.01
N LEU A 959 -5.03 -58.75 -49.12
CA LEU A 959 -4.37 -59.40 -50.25
C LEU A 959 -4.77 -60.88 -50.34
N ALA A 960 -4.75 -61.62 -49.23
CA ALA A 960 -5.19 -63.01 -49.21
C ALA A 960 -6.64 -63.19 -49.72
N THR A 961 -7.55 -62.29 -49.35
CA THR A 961 -8.93 -62.33 -49.87
C THR A 961 -9.02 -62.04 -51.36
N ILE A 962 -8.25 -61.08 -51.87
CA ILE A 962 -8.25 -60.70 -53.29
C ILE A 962 -7.68 -61.83 -54.16
N TYR A 963 -6.52 -62.36 -53.76
CA TYR A 963 -5.86 -63.43 -54.49
C TYR A 963 -6.66 -64.75 -54.47
N HIS A 964 -7.38 -65.02 -53.38
CA HIS A 964 -8.21 -66.22 -53.27
C HIS A 964 -9.51 -66.14 -54.11
N HIS A 965 -10.22 -65.02 -54.02
CA HIS A 965 -11.58 -64.90 -54.57
C HIS A 965 -11.63 -64.29 -55.97
N PHE A 966 -10.71 -63.38 -56.31
CA PHE A 966 -10.80 -62.58 -57.54
C PHE A 966 -9.68 -62.89 -58.54
N LEU A 967 -8.43 -63.04 -58.08
CA LEU A 967 -7.29 -63.34 -58.98
C LEU A 967 -7.06 -64.84 -59.20
N VAL A 968 -7.65 -65.69 -58.35
CA VAL A 968 -7.60 -67.17 -58.43
C VAL A 968 -6.17 -67.74 -58.43
N ASP A 969 -5.21 -67.00 -57.88
CA ASP A 969 -3.83 -67.47 -57.67
C ASP A 969 -3.71 -68.09 -56.27
N ARG A 970 -3.77 -69.42 -56.26
CA ARG A 970 -3.77 -70.24 -55.04
C ARG A 970 -2.44 -70.16 -54.28
N GLU A 971 -1.32 -70.00 -54.97
CA GLU A 971 0.01 -69.98 -54.35
C GLU A 971 0.21 -68.69 -53.56
N MET A 972 -0.06 -67.55 -54.20
CA MET A 972 0.04 -66.23 -53.56
C MET A 972 -1.02 -66.03 -52.48
N SER A 973 -2.24 -66.54 -52.69
CA SER A 973 -3.27 -66.60 -51.65
C SER A 973 -2.77 -67.31 -50.39
N LEU A 974 -2.24 -68.54 -50.53
CA LEU A 974 -1.72 -69.32 -49.40
C LEU A 974 -0.56 -68.61 -48.69
N PHE A 975 0.34 -67.99 -49.46
CA PHE A 975 1.46 -67.20 -48.92
C PHE A 975 0.97 -66.06 -48.02
N PHE A 976 0.05 -65.22 -48.51
CA PHE A 976 -0.47 -64.10 -47.72
C PHE A 976 -1.30 -64.57 -46.51
N TYR A 977 -2.04 -65.67 -46.62
CA TYR A 977 -2.74 -66.28 -45.48
C TYR A 977 -1.79 -66.76 -44.39
N GLN A 978 -0.66 -67.38 -44.76
CA GLN A 978 0.34 -67.84 -43.79
C GLN A 978 0.99 -66.66 -43.07
N LYS A 979 1.37 -65.59 -43.80
CA LYS A 979 1.92 -64.36 -43.22
C LYS A 979 0.92 -63.64 -42.31
N ALA A 980 -0.34 -63.53 -42.71
CA ALA A 980 -1.39 -63.00 -41.84
C ALA A 980 -1.52 -63.84 -40.55
N ARG A 981 -1.48 -65.17 -40.65
CA ARG A 981 -1.57 -66.06 -39.49
C ARG A 981 -0.40 -65.88 -38.51
N THR A 982 0.82 -65.72 -39.00
CA THR A 982 1.99 -65.48 -38.14
C THR A 982 1.86 -64.17 -37.36
N PHE A 983 1.45 -63.07 -38.02
CA PHE A 983 1.23 -61.81 -37.33
C PHE A 983 0.03 -61.84 -36.36
N ALA A 984 -1.04 -62.56 -36.71
CA ALA A 984 -2.17 -62.76 -35.81
C ALA A 984 -1.76 -63.51 -34.52
N SER A 985 -0.87 -64.50 -34.64
CA SER A 985 -0.30 -65.19 -33.47
C SER A 985 0.64 -64.30 -32.66
N GLU A 986 1.49 -63.48 -33.30
CA GLU A 986 2.37 -62.54 -32.60
C GLU A 986 1.60 -61.45 -31.84
N LEU A 987 0.44 -61.05 -32.35
CA LEU A 987 -0.42 -60.01 -31.75
C LEU A 987 -1.44 -60.57 -30.73
N ASN A 988 -1.41 -61.87 -30.43
CA ASN A 988 -2.34 -62.56 -29.52
C ASN A 988 -3.84 -62.35 -29.85
N LEU A 989 -4.20 -62.15 -31.12
CA LEU A 989 -5.58 -61.97 -31.55
C LEU A 989 -6.27 -63.34 -31.70
N ARG A 990 -7.06 -63.78 -30.71
CA ARG A 990 -7.90 -64.99 -30.82
C ARG A 990 -9.04 -64.75 -31.82
N ARG A 991 -9.37 -65.80 -32.61
CA ARG A 991 -10.48 -65.83 -33.59
C ARG A 991 -11.84 -65.56 -32.94
N THR A 992 -12.18 -64.31 -32.71
CA THR A 992 -13.57 -63.86 -32.50
C THR A 992 -13.68 -62.44 -33.03
N ASN A 993 -14.58 -62.25 -34.00
CA ASN A 993 -15.02 -60.98 -34.61
C ASN A 993 -14.30 -60.56 -35.90
N LEU A 994 -14.39 -61.40 -36.93
CA LEU A 994 -14.44 -60.95 -38.32
C LEU A 994 -15.92 -60.81 -38.74
N VAL A 995 -16.61 -59.84 -38.13
CA VAL A 995 -17.83 -59.27 -38.71
C VAL A 995 -17.40 -57.94 -39.33
N PRO A 996 -17.83 -57.58 -40.56
CA PRO A 996 -17.56 -56.27 -41.11
C PRO A 996 -18.36 -55.24 -40.31
N GLN A 997 -17.79 -54.70 -39.23
CA GLN A 997 -18.28 -53.45 -38.66
C GLN A 997 -18.02 -52.36 -39.70
N ARG A 998 -19.10 -51.92 -40.37
CA ARG A 998 -19.16 -50.62 -41.03
C ARG A 998 -18.94 -49.56 -39.95
N PHE A 999 -17.68 -49.18 -39.73
CA PHE A 999 -17.34 -47.98 -38.97
C PHE A 999 -17.25 -46.82 -39.97
N CYS A 1000 -18.40 -46.21 -40.27
CA CYS A 1000 -18.44 -44.76 -40.36
C CYS A 1000 -18.41 -44.27 -38.90
N GLY A 1001 -17.28 -43.72 -38.45
CA GLY A 1001 -17.18 -43.27 -37.07
C GLY A 1001 -15.77 -42.94 -36.59
N ARG A 1002 -15.46 -41.64 -36.61
CA ARG A 1002 -14.42 -40.91 -35.85
C ARG A 1002 -12.96 -41.18 -36.24
N ALA A 1003 -12.36 -40.18 -36.87
CA ALA A 1003 -10.91 -39.96 -36.84
C ALA A 1003 -10.57 -38.99 -35.68
N PRO A 1004 -9.97 -39.46 -34.58
CA PRO A 1004 -9.46 -38.57 -33.53
C PRO A 1004 -7.96 -38.36 -33.70
N TRP A 1005 -7.45 -37.94 -34.87
CA TRP A 1005 -6.00 -37.75 -35.05
C TRP A 1005 -5.67 -36.62 -36.04
N LEU A 1006 -6.12 -35.41 -35.72
CA LEU A 1006 -5.60 -34.13 -36.24
C LEU A 1006 -5.77 -33.02 -35.17
N ALA A 1007 -5.78 -33.37 -33.88
CA ALA A 1007 -5.50 -32.40 -32.84
C ALA A 1007 -3.98 -32.34 -32.67
N PRO A 1008 -3.32 -31.16 -32.73
CA PRO A 1008 -1.96 -31.06 -32.22
C PRO A 1008 -2.00 -31.52 -30.76
N GLY A 1009 -1.11 -32.43 -30.41
CA GLY A 1009 -0.92 -32.80 -29.01
C GLY A 1009 -0.71 -31.53 -28.19
N HIS A 1010 -1.40 -31.43 -27.06
CA HIS A 1010 -1.06 -30.47 -26.03
C HIS A 1010 0.45 -30.52 -25.77
N PRO A 1011 1.17 -29.39 -25.77
CA PRO A 1011 2.44 -29.34 -25.07
C PRO A 1011 2.12 -29.49 -23.58
N SER A 1012 2.61 -30.56 -22.97
CA SER A 1012 2.90 -30.58 -21.53
C SER A 1012 4.13 -29.72 -21.26
#